data_AF-A0A9W9J7T5-F1
#
_entry.id   AF-A0A9W9J7T5-F1
#
_cell.length_a   1.000
_cell.length_b   1.000
_cell.length_c   1.000
_cell.angle_alpha   90.00
_cell.angle_beta   90.00
_cell.angle_gamma   90.00
#
_symmetry.space_group_name_H-M   'P 1'
#
loop_
_entity.id
_entity.type
_entity.pdbx_description
1 polymer ?
#
loop_
_entity_poly.entity_id
_entity_poly.type
_entity_poly.pdbx_seq_one_letter_code
_entity_poly.pdbx_strand_id
1 'polypeptide(L)'
;MLSHLPTASQSRLYHSGRSKPETKDSIPRPSPSLPTTSDADLPHLTPSKTVHMTQITEKPETKRVATAACTVSFSNSRPWEILREGQTTHKGDVFSVARIAGIMAAKRTPDIVPLCHPGIGITGVEVSVELVEPGPNRDHGAMHVVASVSCFGRTGVEMEAMTATMGAALTVYDMLKAVDKGMVIDSVRLLEKQGGKMEAISMGTGDFDTTRVFQGTPYVNGEASGKLITSELELSFWGGVNPRTSEVIDQHHPLSGQHLQEAILAIPGGRGSCTGSTVILELLLNGRAPVALIFERREDILTLGVIVAEEIFGKAIPVVTLDPIDFRDLIKFNGRDFHVINGQVSTNKLQDTTAKVPLVVGATEPRISTKGIKLTDLDTAFLNNLYGDAARAAMRITLRLAEVLGVTELMDVTQVHIDGCGYTGPGSLAFAENLRDRGGKVRVPTSMNSISVDKNLRRVQGISEDFNNAAVRLADAYTDMGAKPTFTCAPYQLDSAPKYGDQIAWAESNAVVYANSVLGARTMKYPDFLDIAIALTGRAPKGGPHVQINRLASVIVEIPKFPPGEIDDSFYPLLGYQVGTLSTSEIPVVIGAESFSPTQDDLKAFGAAFATVSSAPMFHIVGVTPEAPSLEAAIVKGSACAKRPIS
;
A
#
# COMPACT_ATOMS: atom_id res chain seq x y z
N MET A 1 -4.57 3.02 60.55
CA MET A 1 -5.34 2.06 61.36
C MET A 1 -6.81 2.24 60.95
N LEU A 2 -7.42 1.33 60.18
CA LEU A 2 -8.02 0.02 60.60
C LEU A 2 -9.29 0.28 61.46
N SER A 3 -10.55 0.00 61.06
CA SER A 3 -11.27 -1.28 60.77
C SER A 3 -12.44 -1.46 61.78
N HIS A 4 -13.50 -2.29 61.66
CA HIS A 4 -13.80 -3.42 60.74
C HIS A 4 -15.34 -3.65 60.56
N LEU A 5 -15.78 -4.90 60.37
CA LEU A 5 -17.18 -5.43 60.28
C LEU A 5 -17.58 -6.14 61.63
N PRO A 6 -18.63 -7.02 61.82
CA PRO A 6 -19.71 -7.53 60.92
C PRO A 6 -21.15 -7.80 61.53
N THR A 7 -22.05 -8.32 60.67
CA THR A 7 -23.16 -9.31 60.90
C THR A 7 -24.46 -9.01 61.69
N ALA A 8 -25.60 -9.44 61.10
CA ALA A 8 -26.75 -10.06 61.79
C ALA A 8 -27.66 -10.87 60.83
N SER A 9 -28.34 -11.91 61.32
CA SER A 9 -29.30 -12.76 60.59
C SER A 9 -30.57 -13.01 61.41
N GLN A 10 -31.76 -13.14 60.81
CA GLN A 10 -32.92 -13.78 61.48
C GLN A 10 -33.84 -14.54 60.52
N SER A 11 -34.46 -15.58 61.07
CA SER A 11 -35.49 -16.43 60.46
C SER A 11 -36.55 -16.78 61.52
N ARG A 12 -37.85 -16.79 61.18
CA ARG A 12 -38.90 -17.49 61.98
C ARG A 12 -40.03 -18.05 61.12
N LEU A 13 -40.58 -19.17 61.60
CA LEU A 13 -41.66 -19.98 61.01
C LEU A 13 -43.04 -19.59 61.57
N TYR A 14 -44.12 -20.02 60.89
CA TYR A 14 -45.43 -20.25 61.51
C TYR A 14 -46.08 -21.57 61.03
N HIS A 15 -47.13 -22.00 61.73
CA HIS A 15 -47.49 -23.40 61.99
C HIS A 15 -48.60 -24.04 61.10
N SER A 16 -49.00 -25.26 61.50
CA SER A 16 -49.60 -26.36 60.71
C SER A 16 -51.08 -26.69 60.96
N GLY A 17 -51.74 -27.33 59.96
CA GLY A 17 -52.96 -28.17 60.10
C GLY A 17 -54.30 -27.42 59.94
N ARG A 18 -55.42 -28.01 59.47
CA ARG A 18 -55.75 -29.42 59.11
C ARG A 18 -57.02 -29.42 58.19
N SER A 19 -57.33 -30.56 57.54
CA SER A 19 -58.58 -30.93 56.81
C SER A 19 -58.63 -30.78 55.27
N LYS A 20 -59.49 -31.62 54.66
CA LYS A 20 -59.77 -31.92 53.24
C LYS A 20 -61.30 -32.13 53.13
N PRO A 21 -61.90 -32.24 51.92
CA PRO A 21 -61.66 -31.52 50.67
C PRO A 21 -62.99 -30.95 50.08
N GLU A 22 -62.96 -30.05 49.09
CA GLU A 22 -64.04 -30.02 48.08
C GLU A 22 -63.64 -29.30 46.79
N THR A 23 -64.13 -29.82 45.67
CA THR A 23 -63.86 -29.37 44.30
C THR A 23 -64.80 -28.23 43.89
N LYS A 24 -64.26 -27.17 43.30
CA LYS A 24 -65.01 -26.33 42.35
C LYS A 24 -64.19 -26.12 41.08
N ASP A 25 -64.89 -26.30 39.97
CA ASP A 25 -64.29 -26.34 38.65
C ASP A 25 -63.65 -25.03 38.20
N SER A 26 -62.71 -25.22 37.30
CA SER A 26 -62.00 -24.24 36.51
C SER A 26 -62.88 -23.11 35.97
N ILE A 27 -62.47 -21.88 36.22
CA ILE A 27 -62.34 -20.90 35.14
C ILE A 27 -60.84 -20.66 34.98
N PRO A 28 -60.20 -21.08 33.88
CA PRO A 28 -58.88 -20.57 33.54
C PRO A 28 -59.07 -19.07 33.32
N ARG A 29 -58.51 -18.22 34.19
CA ARG A 29 -58.27 -16.84 33.77
C ARG A 29 -57.42 -16.93 32.51
N PRO A 30 -57.84 -16.36 31.37
CA PRO A 30 -56.91 -16.20 30.27
C PRO A 30 -55.79 -15.31 30.80
N SER A 31 -54.61 -15.89 30.97
CA SER A 31 -53.40 -15.10 31.14
C SER A 31 -53.30 -14.26 29.87
N PRO A 32 -53.28 -12.91 29.96
CA PRO A 32 -53.07 -12.06 28.80
C PRO A 32 -51.61 -12.17 28.39
N SER A 33 -51.27 -13.32 27.81
CA SER A 33 -50.02 -13.54 27.10
C SER A 33 -50.13 -12.77 25.80
N LEU A 34 -49.54 -11.57 25.80
CA LEU A 34 -49.22 -10.88 24.56
C LEU A 34 -48.42 -11.88 23.68
N PRO A 35 -48.71 -12.01 22.38
CA PRO A 35 -47.99 -12.93 21.52
C PRO A 35 -46.50 -12.54 21.48
N THR A 36 -45.65 -13.31 22.17
CA THR A 36 -44.20 -13.12 22.22
C THR A 36 -43.43 -14.04 21.28
N THR A 37 -44.12 -14.87 20.50
CA THR A 37 -43.51 -15.65 19.42
C THR A 37 -43.11 -14.71 18.30
N SER A 38 -41.81 -14.55 18.12
CA SER A 38 -41.25 -13.78 17.02
C SER A 38 -41.55 -14.45 15.68
N ASP A 39 -41.71 -13.63 14.65
CA ASP A 39 -41.69 -14.05 13.25
C ASP A 39 -40.33 -14.70 12.90
N ALA A 40 -40.35 -15.68 11.99
CA ALA A 40 -39.17 -16.46 11.65
C ALA A 40 -38.13 -15.67 10.85
N ASP A 41 -38.58 -14.75 9.99
CA ASP A 41 -37.74 -13.97 9.08
C ASP A 41 -37.46 -12.57 9.64
N LEU A 42 -38.40 -12.01 10.42
CA LEU A 42 -38.28 -10.68 11.03
C LEU A 42 -38.44 -10.73 12.56
N PRO A 43 -37.38 -11.06 13.33
CA PRO A 43 -37.47 -11.38 14.77
C PRO A 43 -38.04 -10.28 15.69
N HIS A 44 -38.16 -9.04 15.20
CA HIS A 44 -38.76 -7.90 15.90
C HIS A 44 -40.26 -7.73 15.64
N LEU A 45 -40.85 -8.54 14.76
CA LEU A 45 -42.29 -8.63 14.52
C LEU A 45 -42.84 -9.93 15.10
N THR A 46 -44.10 -9.92 15.51
CA THR A 46 -44.90 -11.14 15.67
C THR A 46 -45.41 -11.59 14.29
N PRO A 47 -45.89 -12.84 14.12
CA PRO A 47 -46.61 -13.27 12.92
C PRO A 47 -47.85 -12.42 12.56
N SER A 48 -48.40 -11.67 13.53
CA SER A 48 -49.46 -10.67 13.31
C SER A 48 -48.95 -9.28 12.89
N LYS A 49 -47.65 -9.16 12.57
CA LYS A 49 -46.92 -7.92 12.25
C LYS A 49 -46.92 -6.87 13.38
N THR A 50 -47.12 -7.29 14.62
CA THR A 50 -47.02 -6.41 15.80
C THR A 50 -45.55 -6.29 16.20
N VAL A 51 -45.09 -5.07 16.47
CA VAL A 51 -43.71 -4.82 16.90
C VAL A 51 -43.48 -5.30 18.34
N HIS A 52 -42.37 -6.00 18.57
CA HIS A 52 -41.93 -6.43 19.91
C HIS A 52 -40.39 -6.54 20.01
N MET A 53 -39.88 -6.53 21.23
CA MET A 53 -38.48 -6.87 21.49
C MET A 53 -38.35 -8.40 21.61
N THR A 54 -37.56 -9.02 20.75
CA THR A 54 -37.33 -10.48 20.73
C THR A 54 -36.88 -10.99 22.09
N GLN A 55 -37.46 -12.07 22.61
CA GLN A 55 -36.93 -12.69 23.83
C GLN A 55 -35.60 -13.39 23.55
N ILE A 56 -34.59 -13.13 24.39
CA ILE A 56 -33.24 -13.71 24.29
C ILE A 56 -32.83 -14.54 25.51
N THR A 57 -33.75 -14.77 26.45
CA THR A 57 -33.52 -15.48 27.71
C THR A 57 -32.96 -16.89 27.53
N GLU A 58 -33.40 -17.62 26.50
CA GLU A 58 -32.94 -18.99 26.21
C GLU A 58 -31.66 -19.05 25.36
N LYS A 59 -31.15 -17.90 24.88
CA LYS A 59 -29.91 -17.85 24.08
C LYS A 59 -28.70 -17.86 25.02
N PRO A 60 -27.63 -18.63 24.71
CA PRO A 60 -26.42 -18.64 25.52
C PRO A 60 -25.63 -17.32 25.39
N GLU A 61 -24.92 -16.97 26.46
CA GLU A 61 -23.96 -15.86 26.47
C GLU A 61 -22.66 -16.28 25.79
N THR A 62 -22.16 -15.42 24.91
CA THR A 62 -20.98 -15.67 24.07
C THR A 62 -20.22 -14.35 23.87
N LYS A 63 -18.90 -14.43 23.63
CA LYS A 63 -18.12 -13.27 23.17
C LYS A 63 -18.63 -12.89 21.78
N ARG A 64 -18.90 -11.60 21.59
CA ARG A 64 -19.39 -11.05 20.32
C ARG A 64 -18.64 -9.77 19.98
N VAL A 65 -18.44 -9.55 18.70
CA VAL A 65 -17.77 -8.37 18.14
C VAL A 65 -18.53 -7.94 16.90
N ALA A 66 -18.66 -6.64 16.68
CA ALA A 66 -19.19 -6.07 15.46
C ALA A 66 -18.39 -4.82 15.08
N THR A 67 -18.08 -4.67 13.79
CA THR A 67 -17.35 -3.51 13.26
C THR A 67 -18.17 -2.87 12.16
N ALA A 68 -18.30 -1.55 12.19
CA ALA A 68 -19.00 -0.74 11.19
C ALA A 68 -18.13 0.44 10.74
N ALA A 69 -18.44 1.02 9.58
CA ALA A 69 -17.72 2.17 9.04
C ALA A 69 -18.61 3.10 8.21
N CYS A 70 -18.15 4.33 7.96
CA CYS A 70 -18.76 5.31 7.07
C CYS A 70 -17.74 6.35 6.56
N THR A 71 -18.14 7.17 5.58
CA THR A 71 -17.34 8.32 5.11
C THR A 71 -18.11 9.62 5.33
N VAL A 72 -17.39 10.69 5.70
CA VAL A 72 -17.88 12.07 5.71
C VAL A 72 -17.11 12.85 4.63
N SER A 73 -17.70 12.96 3.45
CA SER A 73 -17.11 13.59 2.27
C SER A 73 -17.24 15.12 2.33
N PHE A 74 -16.18 15.85 1.98
CA PHE A 74 -16.18 17.33 1.98
C PHE A 74 -16.66 17.92 0.64
N SER A 75 -17.34 19.07 0.68
CA SER A 75 -17.84 19.79 -0.52
C SER A 75 -16.94 20.95 -0.98
N ASN A 76 -15.91 21.29 -0.20
CA ASN A 76 -14.87 22.25 -0.57
C ASN A 76 -13.57 21.91 0.19
N SER A 77 -12.43 22.47 -0.22
CA SER A 77 -11.10 22.13 0.34
C SER A 77 -10.88 22.56 1.80
N ARG A 78 -11.69 23.48 2.33
CA ARG A 78 -11.38 24.17 3.59
C ARG A 78 -11.33 23.27 4.84
N PRO A 79 -12.18 22.25 5.02
CA PRO A 79 -12.04 21.30 6.12
C PRO A 79 -10.73 20.52 6.04
N TRP A 80 -10.34 20.05 4.85
CA TRP A 80 -9.10 19.29 4.67
C TRP A 80 -7.86 20.14 4.96
N GLU A 81 -7.82 21.39 4.48
CA GLU A 81 -6.74 22.35 4.80
C GLU A 81 -6.55 22.51 6.32
N ILE A 82 -7.62 22.85 7.03
CA ILE A 82 -7.59 23.09 8.49
C ILE A 82 -7.15 21.84 9.26
N LEU A 83 -7.69 20.68 8.89
CA LEU A 83 -7.38 19.41 9.56
C LEU A 83 -5.95 18.92 9.27
N ARG A 84 -5.45 19.13 8.04
CA ARG A 84 -4.08 18.78 7.64
C ARG A 84 -3.03 19.68 8.28
N GLU A 85 -3.30 20.98 8.40
CA GLU A 85 -2.39 21.95 9.04
C GLU A 85 -2.32 21.77 10.57
N GLY A 86 -3.06 20.82 11.15
CA GLY A 86 -3.14 20.62 12.61
C GLY A 86 -3.80 21.80 13.34
N GLN A 87 -4.54 22.64 12.63
CA GLN A 87 -5.21 23.80 13.21
C GLN A 87 -6.46 23.34 13.98
N THR A 88 -6.41 23.48 15.30
CA THR A 88 -7.58 23.31 16.16
C THR A 88 -8.69 24.26 15.70
N THR A 89 -9.86 23.74 15.38
CA THR A 89 -11.03 24.58 15.10
C THR A 89 -11.38 25.44 16.33
N HIS A 90 -12.13 26.53 16.17
CA HIS A 90 -12.66 27.28 17.32
C HIS A 90 -13.55 26.44 18.27
N LYS A 91 -13.91 25.21 17.87
CA LYS A 91 -14.66 24.23 18.68
C LYS A 91 -13.79 23.17 19.35
N GLY A 92 -12.49 23.10 19.06
CA GLY A 92 -11.58 22.06 19.55
C GLY A 92 -11.12 21.07 18.46
N ASP A 93 -10.49 19.98 18.91
CA ASP A 93 -10.02 18.89 18.06
C ASP A 93 -11.20 18.02 17.57
N VAL A 94 -11.37 17.98 16.25
CA VAL A 94 -12.44 17.20 15.59
C VAL A 94 -12.25 15.70 15.81
N PHE A 95 -11.01 15.19 15.78
CA PHE A 95 -10.73 13.77 15.87
C PHE A 95 -11.08 13.22 17.26
N SER A 96 -10.55 13.81 18.33
CA SER A 96 -10.82 13.36 19.70
C SER A 96 -12.30 13.50 20.06
N VAL A 97 -12.95 14.62 19.70
CA VAL A 97 -14.37 14.84 20.02
C VAL A 97 -15.27 13.84 19.28
N ALA A 98 -14.99 13.55 17.99
CA ALA A 98 -15.72 12.53 17.24
C ALA A 98 -15.53 11.11 17.81
N ARG A 99 -14.31 10.74 18.22
CA ARG A 99 -14.04 9.44 18.87
C ARG A 99 -14.81 9.29 20.18
N ILE A 100 -14.79 10.32 21.04
CA ILE A 100 -15.56 10.34 22.30
C ILE A 100 -17.06 10.23 22.02
N ALA A 101 -17.58 10.98 21.04
CA ALA A 101 -18.99 10.93 20.65
C ALA A 101 -19.42 9.54 20.16
N GLY A 102 -18.60 8.86 19.34
CA GLY A 102 -18.86 7.48 18.93
C GLY A 102 -18.88 6.50 20.10
N ILE A 103 -17.93 6.61 21.03
CA ILE A 103 -17.88 5.77 22.25
C ILE A 103 -19.11 6.01 23.14
N MET A 104 -19.58 7.26 23.25
CA MET A 104 -20.80 7.60 23.98
C MET A 104 -22.06 7.08 23.27
N ALA A 105 -22.13 7.19 21.94
CA ALA A 105 -23.24 6.73 21.13
C ALA A 105 -23.42 5.21 21.21
N ALA A 106 -22.34 4.41 21.12
CA ALA A 106 -22.39 2.96 21.36
C ALA A 106 -23.10 2.60 22.68
N LYS A 107 -22.73 3.29 23.77
CA LYS A 107 -23.30 3.07 25.12
C LYS A 107 -24.75 3.52 25.26
N ARG A 108 -25.26 4.29 24.30
CA ARG A 108 -26.62 4.87 24.24
C ARG A 108 -27.50 4.23 23.17
N THR A 109 -27.00 3.24 22.43
CA THR A 109 -27.76 2.51 21.39
C THR A 109 -29.17 2.07 21.80
N PRO A 110 -29.41 1.43 22.96
CA PRO A 110 -30.78 1.06 23.37
C PRO A 110 -31.67 2.26 23.74
N ASP A 111 -31.11 3.44 24.01
CA ASP A 111 -31.88 4.68 24.20
C ASP A 111 -32.29 5.31 22.84
N ILE A 112 -31.63 4.91 21.73
CA ILE A 112 -31.78 5.48 20.38
C ILE A 112 -32.56 4.53 19.45
N VAL A 113 -32.27 3.23 19.50
CA VAL A 113 -32.86 2.19 18.65
C VAL A 113 -33.92 1.42 19.45
N PRO A 114 -35.24 1.64 19.20
CA PRO A 114 -36.30 1.29 20.16
C PRO A 114 -36.44 -0.18 20.58
N LEU A 115 -35.86 -1.11 19.81
CA LEU A 115 -35.97 -2.56 20.03
C LEU A 115 -34.62 -3.24 20.34
N CYS A 116 -33.55 -2.47 20.48
CA CYS A 116 -32.28 -2.98 20.98
C CYS A 116 -32.41 -3.37 22.45
N HIS A 117 -31.82 -4.51 22.82
CA HIS A 117 -31.81 -4.96 24.20
C HIS A 117 -30.95 -4.00 25.05
N PRO A 118 -31.46 -3.47 26.17
CA PRO A 118 -30.63 -2.72 27.10
C PRO A 118 -29.67 -3.66 27.85
N GLY A 119 -28.52 -3.12 28.28
CA GLY A 119 -27.65 -3.81 29.24
C GLY A 119 -26.86 -5.01 28.71
N ILE A 120 -26.58 -5.07 27.40
CA ILE A 120 -25.86 -6.19 26.74
C ILE A 120 -24.38 -6.40 27.16
N GLY A 121 -23.89 -5.69 28.19
CA GLY A 121 -22.55 -5.88 28.72
C GLY A 121 -21.43 -5.55 27.73
N ILE A 122 -21.45 -4.35 27.15
CA ILE A 122 -20.35 -3.85 26.29
C ILE A 122 -19.03 -3.93 27.08
N THR A 123 -18.07 -4.69 26.54
CA THR A 123 -16.74 -4.90 27.12
C THR A 123 -15.68 -4.02 26.49
N GLY A 124 -15.92 -3.51 25.28
CA GLY A 124 -14.99 -2.66 24.54
C GLY A 124 -15.70 -1.84 23.46
N VAL A 125 -15.22 -0.61 23.24
CA VAL A 125 -15.61 0.25 22.12
C VAL A 125 -14.36 0.96 21.62
N GLU A 126 -14.02 0.75 20.36
CA GLU A 126 -12.92 1.39 19.66
C GLU A 126 -13.49 2.20 18.50
N VAL A 127 -13.00 3.42 18.31
CA VAL A 127 -13.42 4.31 17.22
C VAL A 127 -12.18 4.92 16.59
N SER A 128 -11.91 4.58 15.32
CA SER A 128 -10.97 5.32 14.50
C SER A 128 -11.71 6.43 13.74
N VAL A 129 -11.02 7.54 13.59
CA VAL A 129 -11.41 8.69 12.75
C VAL A 129 -10.13 9.16 12.09
N GLU A 130 -10.11 9.14 10.76
CA GLU A 130 -8.95 9.36 9.90
C GLU A 130 -9.28 10.37 8.81
N LEU A 131 -8.31 11.22 8.45
CA LEU A 131 -8.43 12.16 7.34
C LEU A 131 -8.02 11.48 6.04
N VAL A 132 -8.83 11.61 5.00
CA VAL A 132 -8.55 11.10 3.65
C VAL A 132 -8.24 12.28 2.74
N GLU A 133 -7.12 12.21 2.04
CA GLU A 133 -6.66 13.27 1.14
C GLU A 133 -7.56 13.43 -0.10
N PRO A 134 -7.59 14.63 -0.73
CA PRO A 134 -8.18 14.81 -2.03
C PRO A 134 -7.59 13.88 -3.08
N GLY A 135 -8.44 13.32 -3.93
CA GLY A 135 -8.04 12.39 -4.98
C GLY A 135 -9.08 12.26 -6.08
N PRO A 136 -8.86 11.42 -7.11
CA PRO A 136 -9.69 11.37 -8.32
C PRO A 136 -11.19 11.11 -8.10
N ASN A 137 -11.56 10.48 -6.98
CA ASN A 137 -12.94 10.17 -6.59
C ASN A 137 -13.46 11.07 -5.44
N ARG A 138 -12.65 12.03 -4.95
CA ARG A 138 -12.93 12.88 -3.79
C ARG A 138 -12.18 14.22 -3.93
N ASP A 139 -12.68 15.13 -4.76
CA ASP A 139 -12.01 16.40 -5.13
C ASP A 139 -11.51 17.28 -3.96
N HIS A 140 -12.09 17.09 -2.76
CA HIS A 140 -11.84 17.91 -1.59
C HIS A 140 -11.43 17.13 -0.33
N GLY A 141 -11.25 15.81 -0.44
CA GLY A 141 -10.96 14.92 0.69
C GLY A 141 -12.20 14.54 1.50
N ALA A 142 -11.98 13.79 2.59
CA ALA A 142 -13.05 13.28 3.45
C ALA A 142 -12.52 12.93 4.86
N MET A 143 -13.41 12.55 5.78
CA MET A 143 -13.06 11.78 6.98
C MET A 143 -13.62 10.37 6.88
N HIS A 144 -12.81 9.35 7.20
CA HIS A 144 -13.26 7.98 7.32
C HIS A 144 -13.43 7.63 8.81
N VAL A 145 -14.54 6.97 9.15
CA VAL A 145 -14.88 6.57 10.52
C VAL A 145 -15.06 5.07 10.56
N VAL A 146 -14.41 4.41 11.51
CA VAL A 146 -14.58 2.97 11.79
C VAL A 146 -14.85 2.80 13.28
N ALA A 147 -15.89 2.06 13.65
CA ALA A 147 -16.17 1.73 15.04
C ALA A 147 -16.30 0.22 15.23
N SER A 148 -15.56 -0.33 16.21
CA SER A 148 -15.65 -1.71 16.64
C SER A 148 -16.19 -1.78 18.07
N VAL A 149 -17.16 -2.67 18.31
CA VAL A 149 -17.79 -2.86 19.62
C VAL A 149 -17.73 -4.35 19.97
N SER A 150 -17.37 -4.65 21.21
CA SER A 150 -17.40 -6.01 21.76
C SER A 150 -18.29 -6.13 22.99
N CYS A 151 -18.90 -7.29 23.18
CA CYS A 151 -19.61 -7.64 24.41
C CYS A 151 -19.43 -9.12 24.78
N PHE A 152 -19.92 -9.50 25.95
CA PHE A 152 -20.18 -10.89 26.31
C PHE A 152 -21.67 -11.02 26.64
N GLY A 153 -22.47 -11.59 25.72
CA GLY A 153 -23.93 -11.43 25.77
C GLY A 153 -24.73 -12.40 24.90
N ARG A 154 -26.06 -12.30 25.02
CA ARG A 154 -27.06 -13.18 24.37
C ARG A 154 -27.52 -12.69 23.00
N THR A 155 -27.24 -11.44 22.67
CA THR A 155 -27.49 -10.79 21.38
C THR A 155 -26.24 -10.08 20.89
N GLY A 156 -26.20 -9.73 19.61
CA GLY A 156 -25.06 -9.07 18.95
C GLY A 156 -24.90 -7.60 19.32
N VAL A 157 -23.93 -6.95 18.67
CA VAL A 157 -23.49 -5.55 18.88
C VAL A 157 -23.45 -4.74 17.57
N GLU A 158 -24.11 -5.22 16.51
CA GLU A 158 -24.17 -4.57 15.20
C GLU A 158 -24.73 -3.15 15.29
N MET A 159 -25.79 -2.98 16.07
CA MET A 159 -26.45 -1.68 16.25
C MET A 159 -25.56 -0.71 17.02
N GLU A 160 -24.80 -1.20 18.00
CA GLU A 160 -23.84 -0.40 18.77
C GLU A 160 -22.67 0.08 17.89
N ALA A 161 -22.15 -0.79 17.01
CA ALA A 161 -21.10 -0.41 16.07
C ALA A 161 -21.59 0.62 15.04
N MET A 162 -22.79 0.42 14.46
CA MET A 162 -23.37 1.40 13.52
C MET A 162 -23.75 2.72 14.23
N THR A 163 -24.24 2.67 15.46
CA THR A 163 -24.59 3.87 16.25
C THR A 163 -23.35 4.64 16.69
N ALA A 164 -22.25 3.95 17.04
CA ALA A 164 -20.95 4.59 17.27
C ALA A 164 -20.41 5.29 16.03
N THR A 165 -20.47 4.60 14.88
CA THR A 165 -20.06 5.14 13.57
C THR A 165 -20.84 6.42 13.24
N MET A 166 -22.17 6.38 13.34
CA MET A 166 -23.04 7.53 13.08
C MET A 166 -22.82 8.67 14.10
N GLY A 167 -22.64 8.35 15.39
CA GLY A 167 -22.37 9.34 16.44
C GLY A 167 -21.09 10.13 16.19
N ALA A 168 -20.01 9.44 15.79
CA ALA A 168 -18.75 10.07 15.39
C ALA A 168 -18.93 10.90 14.10
N ALA A 169 -19.61 10.39 13.07
CA ALA A 169 -19.83 11.10 11.81
C ALA A 169 -20.68 12.38 11.96
N LEU A 170 -21.76 12.34 12.74
CA LEU A 170 -22.57 13.52 13.06
C LEU A 170 -21.77 14.56 13.86
N THR A 171 -20.80 14.13 14.66
CA THR A 171 -19.93 15.02 15.41
C THR A 171 -18.84 15.65 14.53
N VAL A 172 -18.25 14.90 13.60
CA VAL A 172 -17.43 15.48 12.52
C VAL A 172 -18.22 16.58 11.80
N TYR A 173 -19.46 16.30 11.42
CA TYR A 173 -20.34 17.26 10.78
C TYR A 173 -20.57 18.50 11.67
N ASP A 174 -20.93 18.33 12.94
CA ASP A 174 -21.19 19.46 13.84
C ASP A 174 -19.99 20.40 13.99
N MET A 175 -18.79 19.82 14.08
CA MET A 175 -17.53 20.52 14.26
C MET A 175 -17.12 21.31 13.01
N LEU A 176 -17.35 20.76 11.81
CA LEU A 176 -16.89 21.35 10.54
C LEU A 176 -17.95 22.15 9.77
N LYS A 177 -19.26 22.04 10.10
CA LYS A 177 -20.35 22.74 9.37
C LYS A 177 -20.28 24.27 9.34
N ALA A 178 -19.38 24.88 10.12
CA ALA A 178 -19.11 26.30 10.06
C ALA A 178 -18.27 26.70 8.82
N VAL A 179 -17.39 25.81 8.36
CA VAL A 179 -16.53 26.00 7.18
C VAL A 179 -17.01 25.23 5.96
N ASP A 180 -17.74 24.12 6.14
CA ASP A 180 -18.35 23.37 5.04
C ASP A 180 -19.76 22.89 5.40
N LYS A 181 -20.79 23.52 4.82
CA LYS A 181 -22.20 23.14 5.01
C LYS A 181 -22.68 22.06 4.04
N GLY A 182 -21.88 21.70 3.04
CA GLY A 182 -22.24 20.76 1.98
C GLY A 182 -21.67 19.35 2.18
N MET A 183 -21.02 19.08 3.32
CA MET A 183 -20.52 17.74 3.64
C MET A 183 -21.61 16.68 3.51
N VAL A 184 -21.22 15.46 3.15
CA VAL A 184 -22.14 14.31 3.02
C VAL A 184 -21.65 13.18 3.91
N ILE A 185 -22.53 12.66 4.78
CA ILE A 185 -22.29 11.40 5.49
C ILE A 185 -22.86 10.28 4.63
N ASP A 186 -22.01 9.38 4.17
CA ASP A 186 -22.37 8.26 3.30
C ASP A 186 -21.87 6.90 3.83
N SER A 187 -22.36 5.82 3.21
CA SER A 187 -21.81 4.47 3.36
C SER A 187 -21.80 3.88 4.78
N VAL A 188 -22.68 4.32 5.69
CA VAL A 188 -22.79 3.73 7.04
C VAL A 188 -23.22 2.27 6.94
N ARG A 189 -22.27 1.35 7.20
CA ARG A 189 -22.46 -0.10 6.99
C ARG A 189 -21.70 -0.95 7.99
N LEU A 190 -22.19 -2.15 8.23
CA LEU A 190 -21.48 -3.20 8.96
C LEU A 190 -20.39 -3.81 8.06
N LEU A 191 -19.19 -3.98 8.60
CA LEU A 191 -18.05 -4.63 7.95
C LEU A 191 -17.89 -6.10 8.39
N GLU A 192 -18.07 -6.37 9.69
CA GLU A 192 -17.83 -7.68 10.28
C GLU A 192 -18.76 -7.93 11.49
N LYS A 193 -19.12 -9.20 11.72
CA LYS A 193 -19.74 -9.66 12.96
C LYS A 193 -19.23 -11.05 13.37
N GLN A 194 -18.87 -11.20 14.64
CA GLN A 194 -18.50 -12.47 15.27
C GLN A 194 -19.45 -12.82 16.44
N GLY A 195 -19.80 -14.11 16.55
CA GLY A 195 -20.51 -14.71 17.70
C GLY A 195 -22.05 -14.73 17.60
N GLY A 196 -22.64 -15.94 17.73
CA GLY A 196 -24.09 -16.14 17.78
C GLY A 196 -24.55 -17.55 17.37
N LYS A 197 -25.87 -17.76 17.30
CA LYS A 197 -26.50 -18.98 16.73
C LYS A 197 -26.68 -18.90 15.20
N MET A 198 -26.24 -17.79 14.61
CA MET A 198 -25.76 -17.76 13.22
C MET A 198 -24.24 -17.57 13.31
N GLU A 199 -23.52 -18.29 12.46
CA GLU A 199 -22.06 -18.32 12.42
C GLU A 199 -21.47 -16.95 12.02
N ALA A 200 -20.15 -16.83 12.03
CA ALA A 200 -19.46 -15.59 11.69
C ALA A 200 -19.89 -15.09 10.30
N ILE A 201 -20.57 -13.95 10.26
CA ILE A 201 -20.84 -13.25 9.00
C ILE A 201 -19.58 -12.45 8.67
N SER A 202 -18.58 -13.16 8.18
CA SER A 202 -17.95 -12.69 6.94
C SER A 202 -19.03 -12.77 5.87
N MET A 203 -19.32 -11.67 5.18
CA MET A 203 -20.33 -11.68 4.10
C MET A 203 -19.76 -12.44 2.88
N GLY A 204 -19.77 -13.76 2.98
CA GLY A 204 -19.57 -14.66 1.85
C GLY A 204 -20.78 -14.59 0.93
N THR A 205 -20.53 -14.07 -0.28
CA THR A 205 -21.24 -14.35 -1.54
C THR A 205 -22.64 -14.97 -1.41
N GLY A 206 -23.62 -14.18 -0.96
CA GLY A 206 -24.99 -14.39 -1.43
C GLY A 206 -25.06 -14.06 -2.92
N ASP A 207 -25.84 -14.83 -3.69
CA ASP A 207 -26.09 -14.55 -5.12
C ASP A 207 -26.92 -13.27 -5.28
N PHE A 208 -26.22 -12.14 -5.21
CA PHE A 208 -26.62 -10.93 -5.90
C PHE A 208 -25.88 -10.89 -7.23
N ASP A 209 -26.64 -11.16 -8.30
CA ASP A 209 -26.26 -10.89 -9.69
C ASP A 209 -26.26 -9.36 -9.94
N THR A 210 -25.45 -8.66 -9.16
CA THR A 210 -25.27 -7.21 -9.23
C THR A 210 -23.90 -6.92 -9.83
N THR A 211 -23.93 -6.34 -11.03
CA THR A 211 -22.75 -5.81 -11.73
C THR A 211 -21.92 -4.99 -10.76
N ARG A 212 -20.73 -5.48 -10.39
CA ARG A 212 -19.79 -4.70 -9.58
C ARG A 212 -18.76 -4.06 -10.51
N VAL A 213 -18.56 -2.75 -10.36
CA VAL A 213 -17.57 -1.97 -11.10
C VAL A 213 -16.73 -1.22 -10.08
N PHE A 214 -15.42 -1.38 -10.17
CA PHE A 214 -14.42 -0.63 -9.40
C PHE A 214 -13.76 0.39 -10.34
N GLN A 215 -13.42 1.57 -9.82
CA GLN A 215 -12.90 2.68 -10.63
C GLN A 215 -11.54 3.13 -10.09
N GLY A 216 -10.48 2.74 -10.80
CA GLY A 216 -9.10 3.08 -10.49
C GLY A 216 -8.45 4.05 -11.47
N THR A 217 -7.19 4.36 -11.19
CA THR A 217 -6.28 5.11 -12.05
C THR A 217 -5.53 4.16 -12.98
N PRO A 218 -5.69 4.26 -14.32
CA PRO A 218 -4.93 3.47 -15.27
C PRO A 218 -3.58 4.12 -15.56
N TYR A 219 -2.48 3.42 -15.24
CA TYR A 219 -1.11 3.83 -15.61
C TYR A 219 -0.66 3.22 -16.94
N VAL A 220 -1.26 2.08 -17.32
CA VAL A 220 -1.24 1.55 -18.67
C VAL A 220 -2.68 1.30 -19.08
N ASN A 221 -3.08 1.87 -20.21
CA ASN A 221 -4.43 1.70 -20.77
C ASN A 221 -4.50 0.40 -21.57
N GLY A 222 -5.70 -0.16 -21.71
CA GLY A 222 -5.90 -1.44 -22.39
C GLY A 222 -7.20 -2.13 -22.01
N GLU A 223 -7.50 -3.21 -22.71
CA GLU A 223 -8.62 -4.10 -22.44
C GLU A 223 -8.10 -5.51 -22.16
N ALA A 224 -8.62 -6.14 -21.11
CA ALA A 224 -8.27 -7.50 -20.71
C ALA A 224 -9.47 -8.23 -20.11
N SER A 225 -9.44 -9.55 -20.14
CA SER A 225 -10.44 -10.40 -19.49
C SER A 225 -9.79 -11.71 -19.04
N GLY A 226 -10.06 -12.16 -17.83
CA GLY A 226 -9.43 -13.35 -17.28
C GLY A 226 -9.90 -13.69 -15.87
N LYS A 227 -9.35 -14.78 -15.31
CA LYS A 227 -9.58 -15.17 -13.92
C LYS A 227 -8.86 -14.21 -12.98
N LEU A 228 -9.59 -13.65 -12.02
CA LEU A 228 -9.01 -12.84 -10.95
C LEU A 228 -8.24 -13.74 -9.97
N ILE A 229 -6.92 -13.55 -9.85
CA ILE A 229 -6.07 -14.14 -8.82
C ILE A 229 -5.67 -13.03 -7.86
N THR A 230 -5.95 -13.19 -6.56
CA THR A 230 -5.71 -12.13 -5.57
C THR A 230 -4.83 -12.56 -4.40
N SER A 231 -4.09 -11.62 -3.84
CA SER A 231 -3.46 -11.77 -2.51
C SER A 231 -3.59 -10.50 -1.68
N GLU A 232 -3.57 -10.66 -0.35
CA GLU A 232 -3.39 -9.57 0.62
C GLU A 232 -1.91 -9.26 0.89
N LEU A 233 -0.99 -10.05 0.31
CA LEU A 233 0.46 -9.85 0.44
C LEU A 233 1.09 -9.39 -0.88
N GLU A 234 2.16 -8.61 -0.75
CA GLU A 234 2.98 -8.15 -1.87
C GLU A 234 3.83 -9.31 -2.44
N LEU A 235 3.91 -9.38 -3.76
CA LEU A 235 4.66 -10.42 -4.47
C LEU A 235 6.02 -9.87 -4.94
N SER A 236 7.09 -10.61 -4.65
CA SER A 236 8.38 -10.37 -5.32
C SER A 236 8.38 -11.05 -6.68
N PHE A 237 8.52 -10.28 -7.75
CA PHE A 237 8.67 -10.87 -9.09
C PHE A 237 10.08 -11.41 -9.30
N TRP A 238 11.10 -10.65 -8.88
CA TRP A 238 12.48 -11.16 -8.85
C TRP A 238 12.60 -12.26 -7.79
N GLY A 239 13.03 -13.45 -8.20
CA GLY A 239 13.16 -14.63 -7.35
C GLY A 239 11.85 -15.29 -6.88
N GLY A 240 10.68 -14.64 -7.05
CA GLY A 240 9.39 -15.15 -6.61
C GLY A 240 8.40 -15.49 -7.72
N VAL A 241 8.66 -15.09 -8.98
CA VAL A 241 7.90 -15.53 -10.17
C VAL A 241 8.85 -16.08 -11.23
N ASN A 242 8.54 -17.25 -11.79
CA ASN A 242 9.31 -17.84 -12.88
C ASN A 242 8.87 -17.27 -14.23
N PRO A 243 9.72 -16.49 -14.94
CA PRO A 243 9.32 -15.81 -16.17
C PRO A 243 9.09 -16.75 -17.38
N ARG A 244 9.48 -18.03 -17.27
CA ARG A 244 9.28 -19.04 -18.33
C ARG A 244 7.96 -19.80 -18.20
N THR A 245 7.46 -19.98 -16.97
CA THR A 245 6.24 -20.76 -16.67
C THR A 245 5.07 -19.90 -16.20
N SER A 246 5.32 -18.66 -15.76
CA SER A 246 4.39 -17.79 -14.99
C SER A 246 4.08 -18.27 -13.56
N GLU A 247 4.74 -19.35 -13.10
CA GLU A 247 4.53 -19.90 -11.77
C GLU A 247 5.08 -18.97 -10.68
N VAL A 248 4.30 -18.74 -9.62
CA VAL A 248 4.78 -18.13 -8.38
C VAL A 248 5.62 -19.17 -7.63
N ILE A 249 6.93 -18.93 -7.54
CA ILE A 249 7.91 -19.85 -6.95
C ILE A 249 8.33 -19.47 -5.53
N ASP A 250 7.92 -18.29 -5.03
CA ASP A 250 8.09 -17.92 -3.61
C ASP A 250 7.26 -18.85 -2.71
N GLN A 251 7.94 -19.82 -2.10
CA GLN A 251 7.33 -20.86 -1.27
C GLN A 251 6.67 -20.33 0.02
N HIS A 252 6.95 -19.08 0.40
CA HIS A 252 6.34 -18.43 1.55
C HIS A 252 5.15 -17.55 1.17
N HIS A 253 4.89 -17.34 -0.13
CA HIS A 253 3.78 -16.53 -0.61
C HIS A 253 2.48 -17.36 -0.74
N PRO A 254 1.30 -16.83 -0.39
CA PRO A 254 0.01 -17.55 -0.51
C PRO A 254 -0.36 -17.99 -1.93
N LEU A 255 0.28 -17.40 -2.95
CA LEU A 255 0.10 -17.77 -4.35
C LEU A 255 1.09 -18.86 -4.85
N SER A 256 1.96 -19.41 -3.99
CA SER A 256 2.95 -20.44 -4.38
C SER A 256 2.33 -21.57 -5.22
N GLY A 257 2.97 -21.90 -6.34
CA GLY A 257 2.52 -22.90 -7.32
C GLY A 257 1.41 -22.43 -8.28
N GLN A 258 0.77 -21.28 -8.04
CA GLN A 258 -0.20 -20.72 -8.99
C GLN A 258 0.51 -20.12 -10.20
N HIS A 259 -0.14 -20.22 -11.36
CA HIS A 259 0.36 -19.70 -12.63
C HIS A 259 -0.37 -18.39 -12.96
N LEU A 260 0.39 -17.35 -13.28
CA LEU A 260 -0.13 -16.00 -13.52
C LEU A 260 -0.56 -15.76 -14.98
N GLN A 261 -0.15 -16.61 -15.92
CA GLN A 261 -0.53 -16.52 -17.32
C GLN A 261 -2.06 -16.52 -17.48
N GLU A 262 -2.59 -15.64 -18.34
CA GLU A 262 -4.03 -15.49 -18.63
C GLU A 262 -4.91 -15.02 -17.43
N ALA A 263 -4.31 -14.81 -16.25
CA ALA A 263 -5.00 -14.27 -15.08
C ALA A 263 -4.97 -12.73 -15.03
N ILE A 264 -5.97 -12.15 -14.34
CA ILE A 264 -5.91 -10.78 -13.82
C ILE A 264 -5.32 -10.88 -12.42
N LEU A 265 -4.12 -10.34 -12.19
CA LEU A 265 -3.47 -10.40 -10.89
C LEU A 265 -3.79 -9.14 -10.08
N ALA A 266 -4.34 -9.31 -8.87
CA ALA A 266 -4.57 -8.22 -7.92
C ALA A 266 -3.77 -8.44 -6.62
N ILE A 267 -2.79 -7.57 -6.36
CA ILE A 267 -1.92 -7.62 -5.17
C ILE A 267 -1.71 -6.20 -4.62
N PRO A 268 -1.33 -5.98 -3.35
CA PRO A 268 -1.18 -4.62 -2.81
C PRO A 268 -0.16 -3.76 -3.57
N GLY A 269 0.92 -4.40 -4.01
CA GLY A 269 2.03 -3.86 -4.80
C GLY A 269 3.07 -4.95 -5.06
N GLY A 270 4.12 -4.62 -5.81
CA GLY A 270 5.34 -5.42 -5.87
C GLY A 270 6.24 -5.18 -4.65
N ARG A 271 7.08 -6.15 -4.29
CA ARG A 271 8.15 -5.97 -3.30
C ARG A 271 9.51 -6.48 -3.80
N GLY A 272 10.59 -6.03 -3.17
CA GLY A 272 11.95 -6.53 -3.44
C GLY A 272 12.78 -5.64 -4.37
N SER A 273 13.37 -6.26 -5.41
CA SER A 273 14.36 -5.62 -6.28
C SER A 273 13.75 -4.74 -7.38
N CYS A 274 14.47 -3.68 -7.77
CA CYS A 274 14.27 -2.88 -8.99
C CYS A 274 14.11 -3.76 -10.25
N THR A 275 14.76 -4.92 -10.23
CA THR A 275 14.76 -5.96 -11.26
C THR A 275 13.40 -6.61 -11.52
N GLY A 276 12.37 -6.35 -10.70
CA GLY A 276 10.99 -6.78 -10.95
C GLY A 276 10.45 -6.31 -12.31
N SER A 277 10.86 -5.13 -12.79
CA SER A 277 10.50 -4.61 -14.12
C SER A 277 10.96 -5.55 -15.25
N THR A 278 12.17 -6.12 -15.11
CA THR A 278 12.76 -7.05 -16.09
C THR A 278 12.00 -8.38 -16.16
N VAL A 279 11.48 -8.87 -15.03
CA VAL A 279 10.68 -10.10 -14.96
C VAL A 279 9.32 -9.90 -15.64
N ILE A 280 8.69 -8.74 -15.46
CA ILE A 280 7.46 -8.36 -16.18
C ILE A 280 7.70 -8.29 -17.69
N LEU A 281 8.78 -7.65 -18.12
CA LEU A 281 9.13 -7.59 -19.55
C LEU A 281 9.35 -9.00 -20.12
N GLU A 282 10.09 -9.85 -19.43
CA GLU A 282 10.36 -11.24 -19.85
C GLU A 282 9.06 -12.07 -19.93
N LEU A 283 8.16 -11.94 -18.95
CA LEU A 283 6.82 -12.55 -18.98
C LEU A 283 6.00 -12.08 -20.19
N LEU A 284 5.98 -10.78 -20.48
CA LEU A 284 5.24 -10.20 -21.62
C LEU A 284 5.83 -10.65 -22.96
N LEU A 285 7.16 -10.67 -23.09
CA LEU A 285 7.84 -11.11 -24.30
C LEU A 285 7.60 -12.61 -24.56
N ASN A 286 7.62 -13.44 -23.51
CA ASN A 286 7.34 -14.88 -23.59
C ASN A 286 5.85 -15.24 -23.70
N GLY A 287 4.93 -14.28 -23.62
CA GLY A 287 3.47 -14.54 -23.65
C GLY A 287 2.97 -15.27 -22.39
N ARG A 288 3.65 -15.08 -21.26
CA ARG A 288 3.41 -15.72 -19.95
C ARG A 288 2.91 -14.75 -18.88
N ALA A 289 2.80 -13.47 -19.19
CA ALA A 289 2.30 -12.47 -18.26
C ALA A 289 0.82 -12.69 -17.86
N PRO A 290 0.40 -12.18 -16.69
CA PRO A 290 -1.02 -11.91 -16.45
C PRO A 290 -1.56 -10.95 -17.52
N VAL A 291 -2.84 -11.06 -17.85
CA VAL A 291 -3.51 -10.21 -18.84
C VAL A 291 -3.84 -8.82 -18.31
N ALA A 292 -3.81 -8.62 -16.99
CA ALA A 292 -3.89 -7.31 -16.34
C ALA A 292 -3.20 -7.34 -14.97
N LEU A 293 -2.73 -6.17 -14.52
CA LEU A 293 -2.23 -5.96 -13.16
C LEU A 293 -3.14 -4.95 -12.43
N ILE A 294 -3.52 -5.29 -11.20
CA ILE A 294 -4.30 -4.42 -10.32
C ILE A 294 -3.55 -4.26 -8.99
N PHE A 295 -3.38 -3.01 -8.56
CA PHE A 295 -2.66 -2.67 -7.33
C PHE A 295 -3.54 -1.91 -6.32
N GLU A 296 -3.28 -2.09 -5.02
CA GLU A 296 -3.88 -1.28 -3.93
C GLU A 296 -3.18 0.08 -3.79
N ARG A 297 -1.88 0.10 -4.06
CA ARG A 297 -1.03 1.29 -3.98
C ARG A 297 -0.47 1.65 -5.35
N ARG A 298 0.15 2.82 -5.45
CA ARG A 298 1.03 3.13 -6.57
C ARG A 298 2.17 2.11 -6.58
N GLU A 299 2.39 1.52 -7.73
CA GLU A 299 3.47 0.59 -8.00
C GLU A 299 4.24 1.12 -9.22
N ASP A 300 5.56 1.30 -9.09
CA ASP A 300 6.42 1.93 -10.10
C ASP A 300 7.40 0.95 -10.77
N ILE A 301 7.74 -0.17 -10.15
CA ILE A 301 8.71 -1.15 -10.67
C ILE A 301 8.07 -2.06 -11.72
N LEU A 302 7.02 -2.79 -11.37
CA LEU A 302 6.30 -3.70 -12.26
C LEU A 302 5.59 -2.91 -13.37
N THR A 303 5.01 -1.76 -13.04
CA THR A 303 4.39 -0.82 -14.00
C THR A 303 5.40 -0.33 -15.04
N LEU A 304 6.65 -0.02 -14.66
CA LEU A 304 7.69 0.34 -15.63
C LEU A 304 7.98 -0.81 -16.61
N GLY A 305 7.99 -2.06 -16.13
CA GLY A 305 8.16 -3.24 -16.99
C GLY A 305 7.13 -3.30 -18.12
N VAL A 306 5.86 -2.95 -17.83
CA VAL A 306 4.79 -2.86 -18.84
C VAL A 306 4.96 -1.63 -19.74
N ILE A 307 5.32 -0.47 -19.19
CA ILE A 307 5.59 0.77 -19.95
C ILE A 307 6.70 0.53 -21.00
N VAL A 308 7.78 -0.16 -20.62
CA VAL A 308 8.91 -0.51 -21.49
C VAL A 308 8.48 -1.52 -22.56
N ALA A 309 7.69 -2.54 -22.18
CA ALA A 309 7.16 -3.51 -23.13
C ALA A 309 6.28 -2.86 -24.22
N GLU A 310 5.46 -1.87 -23.84
CA GLU A 310 4.61 -1.13 -24.77
C GLU A 310 5.43 -0.22 -25.69
N GLU A 311 6.32 0.61 -25.12
CA GLU A 311 7.07 1.63 -25.84
C GLU A 311 8.12 1.06 -26.79
N ILE A 312 8.78 -0.05 -26.41
CA ILE A 312 9.88 -0.63 -27.17
C ILE A 312 9.42 -1.78 -28.08
N PHE A 313 8.46 -2.59 -27.63
CA PHE A 313 8.05 -3.83 -28.28
C PHE A 313 6.56 -3.88 -28.70
N GLY A 314 5.78 -2.84 -28.41
CA GLY A 314 4.35 -2.81 -28.74
C GLY A 314 3.49 -3.82 -27.96
N LYS A 315 3.96 -4.30 -26.81
CA LYS A 315 3.23 -5.25 -25.94
C LYS A 315 2.78 -4.56 -24.65
N ALA A 316 1.47 -4.44 -24.45
CA ALA A 316 0.88 -3.83 -23.26
C ALA A 316 -0.15 -4.76 -22.60
N ILE A 317 -0.34 -4.57 -21.30
CA ILE A 317 -1.48 -5.06 -20.51
C ILE A 317 -2.00 -3.89 -19.67
N PRO A 318 -3.30 -3.76 -19.39
CA PRO A 318 -3.79 -2.72 -18.49
C PRO A 318 -3.20 -2.86 -17.09
N VAL A 319 -2.79 -1.72 -16.53
CA VAL A 319 -2.26 -1.60 -15.17
C VAL A 319 -3.07 -0.55 -14.42
N VAL A 320 -3.75 -0.95 -13.35
CA VAL A 320 -4.74 -0.13 -12.64
C VAL A 320 -4.42 -0.10 -11.15
N THR A 321 -4.33 1.09 -10.55
CA THR A 321 -4.37 1.22 -9.08
C THR A 321 -5.80 1.55 -8.65
N LEU A 322 -6.37 0.71 -7.79
CA LEU A 322 -7.62 0.97 -7.07
C LEU A 322 -7.31 1.65 -5.73
N ASP A 323 -8.29 2.33 -5.14
CA ASP A 323 -8.12 2.78 -3.75
C ASP A 323 -8.19 1.60 -2.75
N PRO A 324 -7.66 1.73 -1.53
CA PRO A 324 -7.63 0.64 -0.55
C PRO A 324 -9.00 0.09 -0.12
N ILE A 325 -10.11 0.79 -0.33
CA ILE A 325 -11.46 0.26 -0.03
C ILE A 325 -11.91 -0.60 -1.21
N ASP A 326 -11.83 -0.07 -2.43
CA ASP A 326 -12.20 -0.79 -3.66
C ASP A 326 -11.32 -2.04 -3.86
N PHE A 327 -10.01 -1.96 -3.58
CA PHE A 327 -9.11 -3.10 -3.65
C PHE A 327 -9.48 -4.20 -2.64
N ARG A 328 -9.71 -3.84 -1.36
CA ARG A 328 -10.14 -4.80 -0.31
C ARG A 328 -11.52 -5.41 -0.60
N ASP A 329 -12.35 -4.74 -1.39
CA ASP A 329 -13.60 -5.31 -1.88
C ASP A 329 -13.43 -6.17 -3.15
N LEU A 330 -12.48 -5.86 -4.03
CA LEU A 330 -12.12 -6.67 -5.21
C LEU A 330 -11.57 -8.05 -4.82
N ILE A 331 -10.65 -8.12 -3.86
CA ILE A 331 -10.00 -9.39 -3.47
C ILE A 331 -10.98 -10.47 -2.98
N LYS A 332 -12.17 -10.07 -2.52
CA LYS A 332 -13.26 -10.98 -2.11
C LYS A 332 -13.85 -11.79 -3.27
N PHE A 333 -13.54 -11.44 -4.51
CA PHE A 333 -14.00 -12.12 -5.72
C PHE A 333 -12.93 -13.02 -6.37
N ASN A 334 -11.88 -13.41 -5.62
CA ASN A 334 -10.85 -14.34 -6.08
C ASN A 334 -11.43 -15.58 -6.80
N GLY A 335 -10.85 -15.97 -7.93
CA GLY A 335 -11.29 -17.06 -8.79
C GLY A 335 -12.50 -16.77 -9.70
N ARG A 336 -13.13 -15.60 -9.60
CA ARG A 336 -14.17 -15.15 -10.55
C ARG A 336 -13.55 -14.55 -11.81
N ASP A 337 -14.33 -14.52 -12.87
CA ASP A 337 -13.95 -13.89 -14.13
C ASP A 337 -14.18 -12.38 -14.04
N PHE A 338 -13.22 -11.60 -14.54
CA PHE A 338 -13.24 -10.15 -14.55
C PHE A 338 -12.87 -9.60 -15.93
N HIS A 339 -13.30 -8.36 -16.15
CA HIS A 339 -13.01 -7.54 -17.32
C HIS A 339 -12.37 -6.23 -16.85
N VAL A 340 -11.26 -5.85 -17.49
CA VAL A 340 -10.58 -4.58 -17.25
C VAL A 340 -10.63 -3.77 -18.53
N ILE A 341 -11.14 -2.54 -18.48
CA ILE A 341 -11.05 -1.56 -19.58
C ILE A 341 -10.55 -0.25 -19.01
N ASN A 342 -9.30 0.09 -19.34
CA ASN A 342 -8.59 1.25 -18.80
C ASN A 342 -8.68 1.26 -17.26
N GLY A 343 -9.26 2.30 -16.65
CA GLY A 343 -9.42 2.38 -15.19
C GLY A 343 -10.59 1.59 -14.60
N GLN A 344 -11.42 0.94 -15.40
CA GLN A 344 -12.60 0.20 -14.92
C GLN A 344 -12.29 -1.29 -14.78
N VAL A 345 -12.67 -1.87 -13.64
CA VAL A 345 -12.55 -3.30 -13.34
C VAL A 345 -13.94 -3.82 -12.98
N SER A 346 -14.46 -4.84 -13.68
CA SER A 346 -15.84 -5.33 -13.46
C SER A 346 -16.01 -6.83 -13.63
N THR A 347 -17.01 -7.39 -12.93
CA THR A 347 -17.48 -8.77 -13.09
C THR A 347 -18.21 -9.02 -14.42
N ASN A 348 -18.70 -7.97 -15.09
CA ASN A 348 -19.42 -8.07 -16.36
C ASN A 348 -18.60 -7.48 -17.51
N LYS A 349 -18.87 -7.95 -18.74
CA LYS A 349 -18.30 -7.36 -19.96
C LYS A 349 -18.69 -5.89 -20.04
N LEU A 350 -17.70 -5.03 -19.81
CA LEU A 350 -17.81 -3.60 -20.01
C LEU A 350 -17.99 -3.30 -21.50
N GLN A 351 -18.88 -2.38 -21.84
CA GLN A 351 -18.90 -1.77 -23.16
C GLN A 351 -17.99 -0.54 -23.13
N ASP A 352 -17.14 -0.38 -24.14
CA ASP A 352 -16.31 0.82 -24.26
C ASP A 352 -17.19 2.07 -24.45
N THR A 353 -17.38 2.82 -23.37
CA THR A 353 -18.12 4.08 -23.37
C THR A 353 -17.30 5.26 -23.91
N THR A 354 -16.02 5.05 -24.24
CA THR A 354 -15.15 6.08 -24.86
C THR A 354 -15.21 6.09 -26.39
N ALA A 355 -16.08 5.29 -27.00
CA ALA A 355 -16.27 5.14 -28.45
C ALA A 355 -16.88 6.37 -29.18
N LYS A 356 -16.24 7.54 -29.10
CA LYS A 356 -16.33 8.66 -30.07
C LYS A 356 -15.01 9.43 -30.24
N VAL A 357 -13.88 8.73 -30.28
CA VAL A 357 -12.73 9.18 -31.09
C VAL A 357 -12.54 8.13 -32.19
N PRO A 358 -12.56 8.50 -33.48
CA PRO A 358 -12.26 7.53 -34.53
C PRO A 358 -10.89 6.91 -34.28
N LEU A 359 -10.79 5.60 -34.39
CA LEU A 359 -9.50 4.94 -34.55
C LEU A 359 -8.90 5.45 -35.86
N VAL A 360 -8.02 6.45 -35.76
CA VAL A 360 -7.22 6.91 -36.88
C VAL A 360 -6.23 5.80 -37.20
N VAL A 361 -6.61 4.97 -38.17
CA VAL A 361 -5.72 3.99 -38.79
C VAL A 361 -4.52 4.77 -39.34
N GLY A 362 -3.41 4.73 -38.60
CA GLY A 362 -2.23 5.56 -38.85
C GLY A 362 -1.54 6.15 -37.61
N ALA A 363 -2.13 6.10 -36.42
CA ALA A 363 -1.44 6.50 -35.18
C ALA A 363 -0.71 5.31 -34.53
N THR A 364 0.58 5.13 -34.83
CA THR A 364 1.39 3.96 -34.44
C THR A 364 2.18 4.10 -33.13
N GLU A 365 1.94 5.15 -32.32
CA GLU A 365 2.68 5.39 -31.08
C GLU A 365 1.72 5.53 -29.87
N PRO A 366 2.07 4.97 -28.69
CA PRO A 366 1.33 5.19 -27.45
C PRO A 366 1.14 6.68 -27.15
N ARG A 367 -0.06 7.07 -26.72
CA ARG A 367 -0.32 8.45 -26.29
C ARG A 367 0.31 8.70 -24.93
N ILE A 368 1.14 9.75 -24.85
CA ILE A 368 1.70 10.22 -23.59
C ILE A 368 0.87 11.39 -23.11
N SER A 369 0.41 11.30 -21.86
CA SER A 369 -0.18 12.42 -21.15
C SER A 369 0.97 13.26 -20.58
N THR A 370 1.24 14.41 -21.20
CA THR A 370 2.12 15.43 -20.61
C THR A 370 1.35 16.38 -19.69
N LYS A 371 0.10 16.04 -19.34
CA LYS A 371 -0.76 16.89 -18.51
C LYS A 371 -0.23 16.91 -17.08
N GLY A 372 0.18 18.09 -16.61
CA GLY A 372 0.70 18.30 -15.26
C GLY A 372 2.22 18.24 -15.15
N ILE A 373 2.95 17.77 -16.17
CA ILE A 373 4.42 17.78 -16.18
C ILE A 373 4.92 19.02 -16.94
N LYS A 374 5.69 19.86 -16.26
CA LYS A 374 6.35 21.02 -16.85
C LYS A 374 7.58 20.58 -17.65
N LEU A 375 7.46 20.61 -18.97
CA LEU A 375 8.54 20.31 -19.91
C LEU A 375 9.43 21.54 -20.14
N THR A 376 10.72 21.28 -20.35
CA THR A 376 11.68 22.24 -20.91
C THR A 376 11.75 22.14 -22.43
N ASP A 377 12.44 23.09 -23.07
CA ASP A 377 12.75 23.02 -24.51
C ASP A 377 13.57 21.76 -24.85
N LEU A 378 14.44 21.30 -23.94
CA LEU A 378 15.22 20.07 -24.09
C LEU A 378 14.33 18.82 -24.05
N ASP A 379 13.42 18.74 -23.07
CA ASP A 379 12.44 17.63 -22.97
C ASP A 379 11.57 17.56 -24.24
N THR A 380 11.14 18.73 -24.73
CA THR A 380 10.36 18.86 -25.97
C THR A 380 11.17 18.50 -27.22
N ALA A 381 12.47 18.82 -27.26
CA ALA A 381 13.37 18.44 -28.35
C ALA A 381 13.58 16.91 -28.44
N PHE A 382 13.63 16.20 -27.31
CA PHE A 382 13.62 14.73 -27.32
C PHE A 382 12.32 14.16 -27.89
N LEU A 383 11.17 14.68 -27.47
CA LEU A 383 9.85 14.23 -27.98
C LEU A 383 9.69 14.50 -29.49
N ASN A 384 10.24 15.62 -29.99
CA ASN A 384 10.29 15.96 -31.41
C ASN A 384 11.39 15.21 -32.21
N ASN A 385 11.97 14.16 -31.63
CA ASN A 385 12.99 13.29 -32.24
C ASN A 385 14.32 13.96 -32.63
N LEU A 386 14.63 15.14 -32.10
CA LEU A 386 15.84 15.90 -32.49
C LEU A 386 17.16 15.26 -32.00
N TYR A 387 17.06 14.23 -31.15
CA TYR A 387 18.19 13.46 -30.64
C TYR A 387 18.12 11.95 -30.98
N GLY A 388 17.27 11.58 -31.95
CA GLY A 388 17.13 10.21 -32.44
C GLY A 388 16.19 9.31 -31.61
N ASP A 389 15.76 8.21 -32.23
CA ASP A 389 14.63 7.41 -31.73
C ASP A 389 14.88 6.74 -30.37
N ALA A 390 16.11 6.35 -30.06
CA ALA A 390 16.46 5.81 -28.74
C ALA A 390 16.29 6.85 -27.63
N ALA A 391 16.76 8.09 -27.84
CA ALA A 391 16.63 9.18 -26.87
C ALA A 391 15.18 9.67 -26.76
N ARG A 392 14.42 9.63 -27.86
CA ARG A 392 12.98 9.88 -27.86
C ARG A 392 12.23 8.83 -27.04
N ALA A 393 12.42 7.53 -27.31
CA ALA A 393 11.80 6.45 -26.54
C ALA A 393 12.17 6.51 -25.05
N ALA A 394 13.43 6.80 -24.73
CA ALA A 394 13.88 7.04 -23.36
C ALA A 394 13.12 8.19 -22.68
N MET A 395 12.99 9.35 -23.33
CA MET A 395 12.21 10.48 -22.80
C MET A 395 10.73 10.12 -22.59
N ARG A 396 10.16 9.34 -23.52
CA ARG A 396 8.79 8.83 -23.47
C ARG A 396 8.58 7.92 -22.25
N ILE A 397 9.51 7.01 -21.95
CA ILE A 397 9.53 6.17 -20.74
C ILE A 397 9.64 7.03 -19.48
N THR A 398 10.59 7.96 -19.42
CA THR A 398 10.81 8.86 -18.27
C THR A 398 9.59 9.69 -17.92
N LEU A 399 8.86 10.21 -18.91
CA LEU A 399 7.63 10.97 -18.69
C LEU A 399 6.48 10.12 -18.17
N ARG A 400 6.32 8.89 -18.68
CA ARG A 400 5.29 7.97 -18.19
C ARG A 400 5.56 7.56 -16.75
N LEU A 401 6.80 7.31 -16.36
CA LEU A 401 7.13 7.05 -14.96
C LEU A 401 6.95 8.31 -14.09
N ALA A 402 7.24 9.51 -14.61
CA ALA A 402 6.95 10.76 -13.89
C ALA A 402 5.43 10.94 -13.62
N GLU A 403 4.57 10.54 -14.56
CA GLU A 403 3.11 10.49 -14.37
C GLU A 403 2.71 9.45 -13.31
N VAL A 404 3.28 8.23 -13.35
CA VAL A 404 3.07 7.21 -12.28
C VAL A 404 3.46 7.78 -10.91
N LEU A 405 4.64 8.40 -10.80
CA LEU A 405 5.16 9.00 -9.58
C LEU A 405 4.39 10.26 -9.13
N GLY A 406 3.46 10.78 -9.95
CA GLY A 406 2.69 11.99 -9.67
C GLY A 406 3.53 13.25 -9.57
N VAL A 407 4.71 13.29 -10.22
CA VAL A 407 5.61 14.46 -10.17
C VAL A 407 5.34 15.41 -11.32
N THR A 408 5.40 16.71 -11.04
CA THR A 408 5.07 17.78 -12.00
C THR A 408 6.29 18.37 -12.71
N GLU A 409 7.50 17.92 -12.38
CA GLU A 409 8.75 18.45 -12.94
C GLU A 409 9.77 17.33 -13.21
N LEU A 410 10.58 17.54 -14.23
CA LEU A 410 11.82 16.81 -14.47
C LEU A 410 13.03 17.67 -14.11
N MET A 411 14.14 17.03 -13.79
CA MET A 411 15.41 17.67 -13.43
C MET A 411 16.59 17.04 -14.16
N ASP A 412 17.69 17.79 -14.25
CA ASP A 412 18.96 17.27 -14.77
C ASP A 412 19.68 16.42 -13.73
N VAL A 413 20.35 15.36 -14.17
CA VAL A 413 21.28 14.58 -13.34
C VAL A 413 22.73 14.77 -13.81
N THR A 414 23.66 14.72 -12.87
CA THR A 414 25.10 14.90 -13.12
C THR A 414 25.79 13.61 -13.57
N GLN A 415 25.28 12.44 -13.14
CA GLN A 415 25.76 11.13 -13.57
C GLN A 415 24.72 10.03 -13.36
N VAL A 416 24.96 8.88 -14.01
CA VAL A 416 24.14 7.66 -13.92
C VAL A 416 24.99 6.43 -13.56
N HIS A 417 24.37 5.48 -12.86
CA HIS A 417 24.89 4.13 -12.69
C HIS A 417 23.82 3.13 -13.13
N ILE A 418 24.08 2.40 -14.20
CA ILE A 418 23.17 1.40 -14.78
C ILE A 418 23.21 0.14 -13.91
N ASP A 419 22.07 -0.24 -13.36
CA ASP A 419 21.84 -1.51 -12.65
C ASP A 419 21.36 -2.60 -13.62
N GLY A 420 20.55 -2.21 -14.62
CA GLY A 420 19.95 -3.09 -15.65
C GLY A 420 20.93 -3.74 -16.65
N CYS A 421 22.21 -3.90 -16.29
CA CYS A 421 23.23 -4.64 -17.03
C CYS A 421 23.46 -6.08 -16.55
N GLY A 422 22.82 -6.51 -15.45
CA GLY A 422 22.69 -7.93 -15.12
C GLY A 422 21.81 -8.66 -16.15
N TYR A 423 22.24 -9.81 -16.65
CA TYR A 423 21.48 -10.60 -17.61
C TYR A 423 20.42 -11.45 -16.89
N THR A 424 19.17 -10.99 -16.95
CA THR A 424 18.02 -11.65 -16.29
C THR A 424 17.19 -12.52 -17.25
N GLY A 425 17.35 -12.31 -18.56
CA GLY A 425 16.68 -13.06 -19.61
C GLY A 425 16.78 -12.39 -20.98
N PRO A 426 16.41 -13.08 -22.07
CA PRO A 426 16.41 -12.54 -23.43
C PRO A 426 15.77 -11.15 -23.60
N GLY A 427 14.75 -10.81 -22.81
CA GLY A 427 14.10 -9.50 -22.83
C GLY A 427 14.99 -8.35 -22.41
N SER A 428 15.81 -8.54 -21.37
CA SER A 428 16.81 -7.55 -20.92
C SER A 428 17.82 -7.22 -22.03
N LEU A 429 18.31 -8.27 -22.72
CA LEU A 429 19.20 -8.14 -23.87
C LEU A 429 18.51 -7.45 -25.06
N ALA A 430 17.31 -7.91 -25.41
CA ALA A 430 16.55 -7.34 -26.53
C ALA A 430 16.24 -5.85 -26.34
N PHE A 431 16.01 -5.41 -25.10
CA PHE A 431 15.78 -4.00 -24.77
C PHE A 431 17.05 -3.15 -24.98
N ALA A 432 18.19 -3.58 -24.44
CA ALA A 432 19.46 -2.87 -24.57
C ALA A 432 19.93 -2.82 -26.04
N GLU A 433 19.82 -3.92 -26.78
CA GLU A 433 20.15 -3.96 -28.21
C GLU A 433 19.21 -3.09 -29.05
N ASN A 434 17.90 -3.05 -28.74
CA ASN A 434 16.95 -2.17 -29.43
C ASN A 434 17.30 -0.68 -29.26
N LEU A 435 17.68 -0.26 -28.05
CA LEU A 435 18.14 1.11 -27.81
C LEU A 435 19.47 1.42 -28.52
N ARG A 436 20.43 0.48 -28.51
CA ARG A 436 21.70 0.61 -29.26
C ARG A 436 21.43 0.77 -30.76
N ASP A 437 20.61 -0.11 -31.33
CA ASP A 437 20.35 -0.20 -32.77
C ASP A 437 19.51 0.99 -33.28
N ARG A 438 18.71 1.61 -32.39
CA ARG A 438 18.06 2.92 -32.60
C ARG A 438 19.00 4.13 -32.39
N GLY A 439 20.31 3.89 -32.31
CA GLY A 439 21.34 4.93 -32.25
C GLY A 439 21.57 5.56 -30.86
N GLY A 440 21.21 4.84 -29.78
CA GLY A 440 21.36 5.34 -28.41
C GLY A 440 22.77 5.85 -28.08
N LYS A 441 22.84 7.01 -27.44
CA LYS A 441 24.07 7.60 -26.88
C LYS A 441 23.79 8.23 -25.52
N VAL A 442 24.55 7.82 -24.50
CA VAL A 442 24.45 8.42 -23.16
C VAL A 442 24.96 9.86 -23.19
N ARG A 443 24.27 10.76 -22.48
CA ARG A 443 24.53 12.21 -22.47
C ARG A 443 25.26 12.69 -21.22
N VAL A 444 25.25 11.88 -20.17
CA VAL A 444 25.87 12.16 -18.87
C VAL A 444 26.89 11.05 -18.55
N PRO A 445 27.91 11.32 -17.73
CA PRO A 445 28.81 10.30 -17.21
C PRO A 445 28.02 9.10 -16.67
N THR A 446 28.20 7.95 -17.32
CA THR A 446 27.41 6.75 -17.03
C THR A 446 28.36 5.60 -16.72
N SER A 447 28.20 5.01 -15.54
CA SER A 447 28.92 3.81 -15.09
C SER A 447 27.97 2.60 -15.08
N MET A 448 28.52 1.39 -14.91
CA MET A 448 27.78 0.13 -14.98
C MET A 448 28.00 -0.72 -13.73
N ASN A 449 26.93 -1.35 -13.26
CA ASN A 449 26.95 -2.34 -12.20
C ASN A 449 27.67 -3.63 -12.64
N SER A 450 27.97 -4.49 -11.68
CA SER A 450 28.41 -5.88 -11.87
C SER A 450 27.52 -6.60 -12.88
N ILE A 451 28.16 -7.27 -13.84
CA ILE A 451 27.50 -8.07 -14.89
C ILE A 451 27.55 -9.56 -14.53
N SER A 452 26.68 -10.37 -15.14
CA SER A 452 26.50 -11.79 -14.77
C SER A 452 27.66 -12.72 -15.14
N VAL A 453 28.73 -12.22 -15.75
CA VAL A 453 29.90 -12.99 -16.20
C VAL A 453 31.19 -12.18 -16.10
N ASP A 454 32.32 -12.85 -15.87
CA ASP A 454 33.64 -12.21 -16.03
C ASP A 454 34.06 -12.35 -17.50
N LYS A 455 34.11 -11.22 -18.21
CA LYS A 455 34.50 -11.17 -19.64
C LYS A 455 35.90 -11.74 -19.88
N ASN A 456 36.81 -11.63 -18.92
CA ASN A 456 38.19 -12.11 -19.01
C ASN A 456 38.29 -13.61 -18.69
N LEU A 457 37.47 -14.12 -17.77
CA LEU A 457 37.50 -15.52 -17.30
C LEU A 457 36.39 -16.42 -17.87
N ARG A 458 35.61 -15.94 -18.85
CA ARG A 458 34.46 -16.63 -19.49
C ARG A 458 34.61 -18.14 -19.74
N ARG A 459 35.80 -18.63 -20.10
CA ARG A 459 36.07 -20.05 -20.41
C ARG A 459 36.25 -20.95 -19.19
N VAL A 460 36.49 -20.39 -18.00
CA VAL A 460 36.79 -21.15 -16.77
C VAL A 460 35.71 -21.04 -15.70
N GLN A 461 34.68 -20.21 -15.91
CA GLN A 461 33.58 -20.03 -14.94
C GLN A 461 32.57 -21.20 -14.89
N GLY A 462 32.62 -22.16 -15.83
CA GLY A 462 31.67 -23.28 -15.89
C GLY A 462 30.24 -22.90 -16.30
N ILE A 463 30.03 -21.66 -16.75
CA ILE A 463 28.74 -21.13 -17.22
C ILE A 463 28.50 -21.60 -18.67
N SER A 464 27.24 -21.83 -19.05
CA SER A 464 26.90 -22.21 -20.43
C SER A 464 27.27 -21.11 -21.44
N GLU A 465 27.70 -21.53 -22.63
CA GLU A 465 28.14 -20.60 -23.68
C GLU A 465 27.03 -19.65 -24.14
N ASP A 466 25.78 -20.13 -24.23
CA ASP A 466 24.62 -19.30 -24.56
C ASP A 466 24.38 -18.17 -23.53
N PHE A 467 24.45 -18.49 -22.24
CA PHE A 467 24.30 -17.48 -21.17
C PHE A 467 25.48 -16.50 -21.19
N ASN A 468 26.70 -16.98 -21.40
CA ASN A 468 27.88 -16.14 -21.47
C ASN A 468 27.80 -15.14 -22.64
N ASN A 469 27.46 -15.64 -23.84
CA ASN A 469 27.30 -14.82 -25.03
C ASN A 469 26.19 -13.78 -24.88
N ALA A 470 25.06 -14.14 -24.26
CA ALA A 470 23.96 -13.20 -24.02
C ALA A 470 24.32 -12.12 -23.00
N ALA A 471 24.96 -12.48 -21.88
CA ALA A 471 25.40 -11.53 -20.86
C ALA A 471 26.52 -10.59 -21.37
N VAL A 472 27.45 -11.09 -22.18
CA VAL A 472 28.46 -10.26 -22.86
C VAL A 472 27.80 -9.26 -23.80
N ARG A 473 26.86 -9.69 -24.66
CA ARG A 473 26.14 -8.79 -25.58
C ARG A 473 25.33 -7.71 -24.86
N LEU A 474 24.73 -8.02 -23.71
CA LEU A 474 24.01 -7.04 -22.89
C LEU A 474 24.97 -5.95 -22.39
N ALA A 475 26.12 -6.35 -21.84
CA ALA A 475 27.16 -5.42 -21.42
C ALA A 475 27.71 -4.59 -22.60
N ASP A 476 27.98 -5.25 -23.73
CA ASP A 476 28.49 -4.60 -24.95
C ASP A 476 27.50 -3.54 -25.46
N ALA A 477 26.20 -3.84 -25.50
CA ALA A 477 25.17 -2.91 -25.97
C ALA A 477 25.14 -1.59 -25.19
N TYR A 478 25.30 -1.62 -23.86
CA TYR A 478 25.43 -0.40 -23.07
C TYR A 478 26.75 0.35 -23.31
N THR A 479 27.87 -0.37 -23.50
CA THR A 479 29.15 0.27 -23.84
C THR A 479 29.17 0.87 -25.25
N ASP A 480 28.47 0.27 -26.21
CA ASP A 480 28.26 0.81 -27.56
C ASP A 480 27.46 2.12 -27.53
N MET A 481 26.54 2.26 -26.56
CA MET A 481 25.85 3.53 -26.27
C MET A 481 26.71 4.53 -25.48
N GLY A 482 27.92 4.16 -25.04
CA GLY A 482 28.90 5.03 -24.40
C GLY A 482 28.98 4.92 -22.86
N ALA A 483 28.32 3.93 -22.24
CA ALA A 483 28.51 3.67 -20.82
C ALA A 483 29.92 3.15 -20.51
N LYS A 484 30.46 3.49 -19.34
CA LYS A 484 31.78 3.02 -18.89
C LYS A 484 31.66 1.63 -18.24
N PRO A 485 32.44 0.63 -18.67
CA PRO A 485 32.41 -0.73 -18.12
C PRO A 485 33.13 -0.82 -16.76
N THR A 486 32.54 -0.21 -15.73
CA THR A 486 33.09 -0.20 -14.36
C THR A 486 32.82 -1.49 -13.59
N PHE A 487 31.74 -2.20 -13.95
CA PHE A 487 31.34 -3.51 -13.43
C PHE A 487 31.45 -3.67 -11.90
N THR A 488 30.81 -2.77 -11.16
CA THR A 488 30.82 -2.79 -9.68
C THR A 488 29.47 -2.36 -9.09
N CYS A 489 28.98 -3.09 -8.10
CA CYS A 489 27.83 -2.70 -7.27
C CYS A 489 28.18 -1.68 -6.17
N ALA A 490 29.45 -1.26 -6.10
CA ALA A 490 29.93 -0.23 -5.19
C ALA A 490 30.47 1.00 -5.95
N PRO A 491 29.66 1.69 -6.77
CA PRO A 491 30.11 2.85 -7.56
C PRO A 491 30.58 4.04 -6.71
N TYR A 492 30.21 4.09 -5.43
CA TYR A 492 30.74 5.04 -4.44
C TYR A 492 32.21 4.80 -4.07
N GLN A 493 32.82 3.68 -4.49
CA GLN A 493 34.26 3.42 -4.36
C GLN A 493 35.06 3.80 -5.63
N LEU A 494 34.40 4.36 -6.65
CA LEU A 494 35.07 4.89 -7.84
C LEU A 494 35.54 6.33 -7.61
N ASP A 495 36.59 6.76 -8.32
CA ASP A 495 37.05 8.17 -8.32
C ASP A 495 35.96 9.16 -8.77
N SER A 496 34.92 8.68 -9.44
CA SER A 496 33.73 9.43 -9.85
C SER A 496 32.57 9.37 -8.83
N ALA A 497 32.84 9.04 -7.57
CA ALA A 497 31.82 9.08 -6.52
C ALA A 497 31.17 10.48 -6.43
N PRO A 498 29.84 10.56 -6.28
CA PRO A 498 29.11 11.83 -6.22
C PRO A 498 29.38 12.57 -4.91
N LYS A 499 29.16 13.87 -4.93
CA LYS A 499 29.35 14.76 -3.77
C LYS A 499 28.02 15.05 -3.09
N TYR A 500 28.12 15.58 -1.88
CA TYR A 500 26.97 16.06 -1.12
C TYR A 500 26.14 17.05 -1.95
N GLY A 501 24.84 16.76 -2.10
CA GLY A 501 23.89 17.56 -2.86
C GLY A 501 23.80 17.25 -4.36
N ASP A 502 24.71 16.44 -4.93
CA ASP A 502 24.65 16.09 -6.36
C ASP A 502 23.36 15.32 -6.68
N GLN A 503 22.66 15.75 -7.73
CA GLN A 503 21.52 15.04 -8.30
C GLN A 503 22.05 13.98 -9.27
N ILE A 504 21.78 12.69 -9.01
CA ILE A 504 22.25 11.55 -9.80
C ILE A 504 21.09 10.59 -10.08
N ALA A 505 21.28 9.62 -10.99
CA ALA A 505 20.38 8.47 -11.07
C ALA A 505 21.15 7.16 -10.96
N TRP A 506 21.15 6.60 -9.76
CA TRP A 506 21.65 5.25 -9.48
C TRP A 506 20.43 4.38 -9.13
N ALA A 507 20.38 3.15 -9.65
CA ALA A 507 19.26 2.22 -9.44
C ALA A 507 19.57 1.12 -8.41
N GLU A 508 20.84 0.67 -8.36
CA GLU A 508 21.28 -0.42 -7.49
C GLU A 508 21.05 -0.11 -6.01
N SER A 509 20.46 -1.08 -5.29
CA SER A 509 19.86 -0.84 -3.97
C SER A 509 20.88 -0.42 -2.89
N ASN A 510 22.08 -1.01 -2.85
CA ASN A 510 23.10 -0.65 -1.85
C ASN A 510 23.73 0.72 -2.17
N ALA A 511 23.97 1.01 -3.46
CA ALA A 511 24.52 2.24 -3.98
C ALA A 511 23.55 3.42 -3.80
N VAL A 512 22.25 3.21 -4.00
CA VAL A 512 21.18 4.20 -3.71
C VAL A 512 21.21 4.61 -2.24
N VAL A 513 21.18 3.62 -1.34
CA VAL A 513 21.20 3.87 0.11
C VAL A 513 22.51 4.56 0.53
N TYR A 514 23.66 4.10 0.04
CA TYR A 514 24.95 4.71 0.36
C TYR A 514 25.09 6.15 -0.18
N ALA A 515 24.67 6.39 -1.42
CA ALA A 515 24.70 7.72 -2.04
C ALA A 515 23.81 8.72 -1.28
N ASN A 516 22.59 8.30 -0.92
CA ASN A 516 21.68 9.16 -0.16
C ASN A 516 22.16 9.36 1.29
N SER A 517 22.48 8.29 2.00
CA SER A 517 22.73 8.34 3.45
C SER A 517 24.15 8.74 3.83
N VAL A 518 25.16 8.29 3.09
CA VAL A 518 26.58 8.44 3.48
C VAL A 518 27.23 9.59 2.72
N LEU A 519 27.01 9.68 1.40
CA LEU A 519 27.56 10.77 0.59
C LEU A 519 26.70 12.04 0.63
N GLY A 520 25.41 11.93 0.98
CA GLY A 520 24.46 13.04 0.90
C GLY A 520 24.13 13.49 -0.53
N ALA A 521 24.48 12.67 -1.52
CA ALA A 521 23.98 12.80 -2.89
C ALA A 521 22.48 12.46 -2.93
N ARG A 522 21.84 12.63 -4.08
CA ARG A 522 20.38 12.51 -4.23
C ARG A 522 20.02 11.61 -5.40
N THR A 523 19.39 10.48 -5.09
CA THR A 523 18.83 9.54 -6.07
C THR A 523 17.53 8.92 -5.55
N MET A 524 16.57 8.64 -6.42
CA MET A 524 15.52 7.67 -6.11
C MET A 524 16.07 6.25 -6.26
N LYS A 525 15.35 5.26 -5.69
CA LYS A 525 15.55 3.85 -6.00
C LYS A 525 14.88 3.57 -7.35
N TYR A 526 15.59 3.84 -8.43
CA TYR A 526 15.04 3.76 -9.79
C TYR A 526 14.84 2.30 -10.23
N PRO A 527 13.71 1.92 -10.86
CA PRO A 527 13.54 0.58 -11.40
C PRO A 527 14.44 0.35 -12.63
N ASP A 528 14.84 -0.90 -12.87
CA ASP A 528 15.68 -1.27 -14.01
C ASP A 528 15.00 -0.88 -15.32
N PHE A 529 15.80 -0.47 -16.32
CA PHE A 529 15.43 0.16 -17.60
C PHE A 529 15.27 1.69 -17.56
N LEU A 530 14.89 2.29 -16.42
CA LEU A 530 14.82 3.75 -16.34
C LEU A 530 16.21 4.38 -16.22
N ASP A 531 17.14 3.70 -15.56
CA ASP A 531 18.55 4.09 -15.46
C ASP A 531 19.17 4.46 -16.81
N ILE A 532 19.09 3.58 -17.82
CA ILE A 532 19.55 3.88 -19.18
C ILE A 532 18.68 4.96 -19.86
N ALA A 533 17.38 5.02 -19.60
CA ALA A 533 16.52 6.08 -20.16
C ALA A 533 16.94 7.47 -19.63
N ILE A 534 17.31 7.57 -18.36
CA ILE A 534 17.90 8.77 -17.76
C ILE A 534 19.30 9.02 -18.32
N ALA A 535 20.14 8.01 -18.55
CA ALA A 535 21.46 8.20 -19.17
C ALA A 535 21.38 8.75 -20.60
N LEU A 536 20.42 8.27 -21.40
CA LEU A 536 20.20 8.71 -22.79
C LEU A 536 19.63 10.14 -22.90
N THR A 537 18.95 10.64 -21.86
CA THR A 537 18.32 11.97 -21.86
C THR A 537 19.08 13.01 -21.01
N GLY A 538 19.73 12.57 -19.94
CA GLY A 538 20.22 13.40 -18.83
C GLY A 538 19.12 13.88 -17.88
N ARG A 539 17.88 13.38 -18.03
CA ARG A 539 16.67 13.93 -17.41
C ARG A 539 15.97 12.88 -16.55
N ALA A 540 15.64 13.23 -15.31
CA ALA A 540 15.02 12.33 -14.34
C ALA A 540 13.77 12.95 -13.67
N PRO A 541 12.80 12.14 -13.21
CA PRO A 541 11.63 12.63 -12.47
C PRO A 541 12.03 13.26 -11.13
N LYS A 542 11.58 14.48 -10.85
CA LYS A 542 11.93 15.23 -9.64
C LYS A 542 11.08 14.80 -8.43
N GLY A 543 11.20 13.53 -8.04
CA GLY A 543 10.47 12.89 -6.95
C GLY A 543 11.37 12.39 -5.82
N GLY A 544 10.75 11.73 -4.83
CA GLY A 544 11.46 10.98 -3.78
C GLY A 544 12.60 11.78 -3.11
N PRO A 545 13.74 11.14 -2.78
CA PRO A 545 14.87 11.77 -2.11
C PRO A 545 15.60 12.88 -2.89
N HIS A 546 15.17 13.26 -4.11
CA HIS A 546 15.66 14.48 -4.75
C HIS A 546 15.14 15.75 -4.04
N VAL A 547 13.94 15.67 -3.46
CA VAL A 547 13.27 16.76 -2.75
C VAL A 547 13.56 16.68 -1.24
N GLN A 548 13.97 17.78 -0.60
CA GLN A 548 14.43 17.75 0.79
C GLN A 548 13.41 17.19 1.78
N ILE A 549 12.13 17.57 1.67
CA ILE A 549 11.10 17.16 2.62
C ILE A 549 10.89 15.63 2.62
N ASN A 550 11.11 14.98 1.47
CA ASN A 550 10.99 13.54 1.29
C ASN A 550 12.21 12.75 1.79
N ARG A 551 13.25 13.43 2.28
CA ARG A 551 14.44 12.79 2.88
C ARG A 551 14.34 12.69 4.40
N LEU A 552 13.34 13.33 5.02
CA LEU A 552 13.16 13.32 6.47
C LEU A 552 12.61 11.97 6.95
N ALA A 553 13.10 11.51 8.09
CA ALA A 553 12.67 10.26 8.70
C ALA A 553 11.25 10.35 9.29
N SER A 554 10.51 9.23 9.22
CA SER A 554 9.21 9.03 9.90
C SER A 554 9.30 8.06 11.09
N VAL A 555 10.37 7.27 11.17
CA VAL A 555 10.63 6.27 12.21
C VAL A 555 11.89 6.64 12.97
N ILE A 556 11.85 6.59 14.30
CA ILE A 556 13.03 6.70 15.16
C ILE A 556 13.38 5.30 15.67
N VAL A 557 14.59 4.84 15.40
CA VAL A 557 15.13 3.57 15.89
C VAL A 557 16.19 3.86 16.94
N GLU A 558 15.97 3.37 18.16
CA GLU A 558 16.85 3.61 19.31
C GLU A 558 17.72 2.39 19.59
N ILE A 559 19.05 2.59 19.57
CA ILE A 559 20.04 1.56 19.90
C ILE A 559 20.32 1.59 21.41
N PRO A 560 20.25 0.46 22.12
CA PRO A 560 20.62 0.38 23.53
C PRO A 560 22.13 0.59 23.74
N LYS A 561 22.51 1.03 24.95
CA LYS A 561 23.93 1.20 25.29
C LYS A 561 24.64 -0.15 25.44
N PHE A 562 25.69 -0.36 24.65
CA PHE A 562 26.57 -1.53 24.76
C PHE A 562 27.76 -1.29 25.71
N PRO A 563 28.32 -2.34 26.31
CA PRO A 563 29.62 -2.28 26.98
C PRO A 563 30.76 -1.92 26.00
N PRO A 564 31.80 -1.20 26.43
CA PRO A 564 32.96 -0.93 25.58
C PRO A 564 33.69 -2.23 25.22
N GLY A 565 33.92 -2.48 23.92
CA GLY A 565 34.75 -3.58 23.42
C GLY A 565 33.99 -4.83 22.93
N GLU A 566 32.66 -4.81 22.86
CA GLU A 566 31.83 -5.94 22.38
C GLU A 566 31.38 -5.83 20.91
N ILE A 567 32.01 -4.95 20.11
CA ILE A 567 31.62 -4.68 18.71
C ILE A 567 32.76 -5.10 17.77
N ASP A 568 32.43 -5.98 16.82
CA ASP A 568 33.26 -6.35 15.67
C ASP A 568 32.55 -6.04 14.34
N ASP A 569 33.21 -6.30 13.21
CA ASP A 569 32.73 -6.03 11.86
C ASP A 569 31.36 -6.67 11.52
N SER A 570 30.90 -7.68 12.28
CA SER A 570 29.58 -8.30 12.10
C SER A 570 28.42 -7.44 12.65
N PHE A 571 28.72 -6.50 13.56
CA PHE A 571 27.72 -5.65 14.19
C PHE A 571 26.96 -4.77 13.19
N TYR A 572 27.67 -4.09 12.29
CA TYR A 572 27.07 -3.15 11.34
C TYR A 572 26.09 -3.79 10.34
N PRO A 573 26.40 -4.93 9.67
CA PRO A 573 25.43 -5.60 8.83
C PRO A 573 24.25 -6.18 9.63
N LEU A 574 24.46 -6.71 10.85
CA LEU A 574 23.37 -7.16 11.72
C LEU A 574 22.44 -6.00 12.11
N LEU A 575 23.02 -4.86 12.49
CA LEU A 575 22.29 -3.65 12.82
C LEU A 575 21.53 -3.09 11.60
N GLY A 576 22.16 -3.04 10.43
CA GLY A 576 21.53 -2.60 9.19
C GLY A 576 20.32 -3.47 8.82
N TYR A 577 20.46 -4.79 8.91
CA TYR A 577 19.37 -5.75 8.72
C TYR A 577 18.22 -5.52 9.72
N GLN A 578 18.54 -5.33 11.01
CA GLN A 578 17.52 -5.11 12.04
C GLN A 578 16.79 -3.77 11.87
N VAL A 579 17.52 -2.69 11.58
CA VAL A 579 16.94 -1.36 11.29
C VAL A 579 16.06 -1.42 10.03
N GLY A 580 16.48 -2.14 8.99
CA GLY A 580 15.69 -2.32 7.77
C GLY A 580 14.43 -3.15 7.99
N THR A 581 14.50 -4.20 8.81
CA THR A 581 13.34 -5.00 9.24
C THR A 581 12.36 -4.16 10.06
N LEU A 582 12.86 -3.26 10.90
CA LEU A 582 12.04 -2.30 11.66
C LEU A 582 11.52 -1.13 10.81
N SER A 583 11.94 -0.97 9.56
CA SER A 583 11.63 0.18 8.71
C SER A 583 11.55 -0.24 7.23
N THR A 584 10.59 -1.11 6.92
CA THR A 584 10.47 -1.81 5.62
C THR A 584 10.25 -0.91 4.41
N SER A 585 9.60 0.23 4.57
CA SER A 585 9.38 1.24 3.51
C SER A 585 9.49 2.69 3.99
N GLU A 586 9.74 2.88 5.28
CA GLU A 586 9.86 4.18 5.93
C GLU A 586 11.34 4.56 6.04
N ILE A 587 11.68 5.85 5.93
CA ILE A 587 13.05 6.32 6.20
C ILE A 587 13.25 6.36 7.72
N PRO A 588 14.20 5.58 8.28
CA PRO A 588 14.50 5.63 9.70
C PRO A 588 15.55 6.71 10.01
N VAL A 589 15.50 7.24 11.23
CA VAL A 589 16.64 7.88 11.89
C VAL A 589 17.07 7.04 13.08
N VAL A 590 18.35 6.66 13.09
CA VAL A 590 18.98 5.87 14.13
C VAL A 590 19.62 6.80 15.16
N ILE A 591 19.35 6.55 16.44
CA ILE A 591 19.95 7.25 17.59
C ILE A 591 20.67 6.24 18.50
N GLY A 592 21.70 6.69 19.22
CA GLY A 592 22.53 5.83 20.08
C GLY A 592 23.76 5.22 19.37
N ALA A 593 23.94 5.48 18.08
CA ALA A 593 25.12 5.08 17.30
C ALA A 593 26.25 6.12 17.27
N GLU A 594 26.02 7.32 17.80
CA GLU A 594 26.96 8.46 17.78
C GLU A 594 28.32 8.07 18.37
N SER A 595 28.30 7.24 19.43
CA SER A 595 29.48 6.79 20.17
C SER A 595 30.32 5.74 19.44
N PHE A 596 29.82 5.06 18.41
CA PHE A 596 30.55 3.99 17.74
C PHE A 596 31.52 4.49 16.67
N SER A 597 31.39 5.75 16.22
CA SER A 597 32.26 6.38 15.22
C SER A 597 32.48 5.52 13.96
N PRO A 598 31.40 5.06 13.28
CA PRO A 598 31.51 4.11 12.18
C PRO A 598 32.33 4.67 11.01
N THR A 599 33.14 3.80 10.41
CA THR A 599 33.91 4.06 9.20
C THR A 599 33.03 4.03 7.94
N GLN A 600 33.62 4.37 6.79
CA GLN A 600 32.93 4.26 5.50
C GLN A 600 32.61 2.81 5.10
N ASP A 601 33.41 1.83 5.53
CA ASP A 601 33.16 0.41 5.28
C ASP A 601 32.11 -0.15 6.25
N ASP A 602 32.06 0.33 7.48
CA ASP A 602 30.97 0.02 8.44
C ASP A 602 29.61 0.49 7.91
N LEU A 603 29.54 1.72 7.42
CA LEU A 603 28.34 2.28 6.79
C LEU A 603 27.98 1.57 5.47
N LYS A 604 28.96 1.01 4.76
CA LYS A 604 28.75 0.16 3.59
C LYS A 604 28.10 -1.17 3.98
N ALA A 605 28.63 -1.83 5.01
CA ALA A 605 28.09 -3.10 5.51
C ALA A 605 26.67 -2.92 6.09
N PHE A 606 26.45 -1.86 6.87
CA PHE A 606 25.11 -1.45 7.34
C PHE A 606 24.17 -1.21 6.16
N GLY A 607 24.57 -0.37 5.19
CA GLY A 607 23.72 0.03 4.07
C GLY A 607 23.32 -1.12 3.16
N ALA A 608 24.24 -2.05 2.88
CA ALA A 608 23.96 -3.24 2.09
C ALA A 608 22.97 -4.19 2.79
N ALA A 609 23.14 -4.42 4.10
CA ALA A 609 22.23 -5.25 4.88
C ALA A 609 20.84 -4.60 5.05
N PHE A 610 20.80 -3.28 5.27
CA PHE A 610 19.56 -2.49 5.30
C PHE A 610 18.79 -2.60 3.98
N ALA A 611 19.46 -2.38 2.84
CA ALA A 611 18.88 -2.44 1.50
C ALA A 611 18.41 -3.85 1.09
N THR A 612 18.82 -4.90 1.82
CA THR A 612 18.37 -6.29 1.58
C THR A 612 16.94 -6.53 2.08
N VAL A 613 16.50 -5.82 3.11
CA VAL A 613 15.18 -6.02 3.76
C VAL A 613 14.28 -4.79 3.75
N SER A 614 14.83 -3.59 3.49
CA SER A 614 14.06 -2.36 3.34
C SER A 614 14.00 -1.89 1.88
N SER A 615 12.81 -1.41 1.50
CA SER A 615 12.56 -0.66 0.27
C SER A 615 12.86 0.84 0.41
N ALA A 616 13.09 1.34 1.64
CA ALA A 616 13.38 2.74 1.87
C ALA A 616 14.71 3.14 1.18
N PRO A 617 14.75 4.28 0.47
CA PRO A 617 15.89 4.65 -0.38
C PRO A 617 17.08 5.22 0.41
N MET A 618 16.93 5.41 1.72
CA MET A 618 17.94 5.96 2.62
C MET A 618 17.59 5.70 4.10
N PHE A 619 18.59 5.85 4.96
CA PHE A 619 18.50 5.99 6.40
C PHE A 619 19.25 7.25 6.88
N HIS A 620 19.01 7.66 8.13
CA HIS A 620 19.85 8.61 8.86
C HIS A 620 20.47 7.94 10.09
N ILE A 621 21.67 8.36 10.47
CA ILE A 621 22.29 8.05 11.77
C ILE A 621 22.72 9.38 12.37
N VAL A 622 22.16 9.73 13.54
CA VAL A 622 22.46 11.01 14.19
C VAL A 622 23.96 11.13 14.47
N GLY A 623 24.51 12.33 14.25
CA GLY A 623 25.94 12.63 14.42
C GLY A 623 26.88 11.98 13.39
N VAL A 624 26.37 11.14 12.47
CA VAL A 624 27.17 10.35 11.54
C VAL A 624 26.81 10.66 10.07
N THR A 625 25.54 10.55 9.68
CA THR A 625 25.13 10.87 8.31
C THR A 625 25.04 12.39 8.12
N PRO A 626 25.48 12.96 6.97
CA PRO A 626 25.69 14.41 6.82
C PRO A 626 24.40 15.26 6.86
N GLU A 627 23.22 14.65 6.73
CA GLU A 627 21.92 15.32 6.89
C GLU A 627 21.32 15.18 8.30
N ALA A 628 21.97 14.46 9.21
CA ALA A 628 21.50 14.24 10.59
C ALA A 628 22.50 14.71 11.67
N PRO A 629 22.97 15.98 11.67
CA PRO A 629 23.81 16.51 12.74
C PRO A 629 23.11 16.53 14.11
N SER A 630 21.78 16.50 14.11
CA SER A 630 20.94 16.22 15.28
C SER A 630 19.65 15.50 14.86
N LEU A 631 18.90 14.95 15.81
CA LEU A 631 17.61 14.33 15.55
C LEU A 631 16.62 15.32 14.90
N GLU A 632 16.60 16.57 15.36
CA GLU A 632 15.71 17.64 14.88
C GLU A 632 15.99 18.09 13.45
N ALA A 633 17.19 17.79 12.92
CA ALA A 633 17.55 18.03 11.52
C ALA A 633 17.03 16.90 10.60
N ALA A 634 16.93 15.67 11.12
CA ALA A 634 16.55 14.48 10.37
C ALA A 634 15.04 14.22 10.32
N ILE A 635 14.22 14.89 11.15
CA ILE A 635 12.76 14.66 11.25
C ILE A 635 11.93 15.88 10.86
N VAL A 636 10.66 15.67 10.53
CA VAL A 636 9.68 16.76 10.36
C VAL A 636 9.40 17.42 11.72
N LYS A 637 9.69 18.72 11.85
CA LYS A 637 9.44 19.49 13.07
C LYS A 637 7.96 19.41 13.49
N GLY A 638 7.72 18.97 14.73
CA GLY A 638 6.38 18.82 15.29
C GLY A 638 5.65 17.53 14.91
N SER A 639 6.25 16.66 14.09
CA SER A 639 5.67 15.35 13.74
C SER A 639 5.89 14.31 14.83
N ALA A 640 4.86 13.50 15.09
CA ALA A 640 4.96 12.32 15.95
C ALA A 640 5.58 11.14 15.19
N CYS A 641 6.92 11.08 15.13
CA CYS A 641 7.62 9.93 14.55
C CYS A 641 7.42 8.68 15.41
N ALA A 642 7.18 7.53 14.78
CA ALA A 642 7.02 6.27 15.48
C ALA A 642 8.36 5.84 16.10
N LYS A 643 8.40 5.61 17.42
CA LYS A 643 9.57 5.05 18.09
C LYS A 643 9.54 3.53 18.07
N ARG A 644 10.60 2.90 17.56
CA ARG A 644 10.78 1.44 17.52
C ARG A 644 12.10 1.09 18.23
N PRO A 645 12.08 0.47 19.43
CA PRO A 645 13.30 0.04 20.09
C PRO A 645 13.91 -1.16 19.36
N ILE A 646 15.24 -1.26 19.34
CA ILE A 646 15.92 -2.53 19.05
C ILE A 646 15.90 -3.39 20.31
N SER A 647 15.48 -4.65 20.15
CA SER A 647 15.33 -5.68 21.18
C SER A 647 16.65 -6.37 21.51
#